data_AF-A0A0G4MTA8-F1
#
_entry.id   AF-A0A0G4MTA8-F1
#
_cell.length_a   1.000
_cell.length_b   1.000
_cell.length_c   1.000
_cell.angle_alpha   90.00
_cell.angle_beta   90.00
_cell.angle_gamma   90.00
#
_symmetry.space_group_name_H-M   'P 1'
#
loop_
_entity.id
_entity.type
_entity.pdbx_description
1 polymer ?
#
loop_
_entity_poly.entity_id
_entity_poly.type
_entity_poly.pdbx_seq_one_letter_code
_entity_poly.pdbx_strand_id
1 'polypeptide(L)'
;MSMLISKHAAELCAHVVNDLFGELPARIIAVLLSKGRSTIPQLVRHTSLPPRQMRHGLAVLVQQNLLYHHAIAGSSVASYEANPDACYNLVRSGKIIDMVGTEYGLAEQEVFQTIMQLGHARVSDLVQAFGFHPDQNGANGGHSSDGRRRAGATGSAHVQTLQDLHTTLGRLIIAELIDQVGPKTFRNIEDVYREIEEDALRGEPGEKLTAKHKEAQQETIISRCVAAREESKKLKRQLMQTMPFIAKRRKLTNGVHSNGSVANGHDQGLGPDLVLKVNFEKCLVDLRNQTLAQYASDHIGEVTGQVYHTLLRLLSDKIARCRMDPRFDLEPGEVGDIEDDNNSRRRASPQVAMTALQILDALDPSICVAAGVGKAARKKINHRNAEKVRSIPKHLVEESEDSDDGATLGGDGRDDDSDDNGDSDDDEDGPSRRRQNGSGTRGGRVMFEDETPPKHSRLDEMRQHLLLLAESPQGFVRHCGTQGRGQFTVDFKPLMESLRQVEVDAVIEQTFGRHGLRLTRILRAKGKLDEKTLPGLALMKKSDVQGKMLALQMAGFVDVQEVPRDNSRTANRTMFFWFFDATRVDNQLMDDVYKTMLRCLQTLDVQRHRERNILSFVDRKDVKGKEEEVMTAEHYNKYSQFLDLQSKLLGQVMRLDELISVFKDY
;
A
#
# COMPACT_ATOMS: atom_id res chain seq x y z
N MET A 1 -0.85 11.48 -19.67
CA MET A 1 -2.31 11.73 -19.46
C MET A 1 -2.44 12.75 -18.33
N SER A 2 -3.02 13.92 -18.58
CA SER A 2 -3.39 14.84 -17.49
C SER A 2 -4.44 14.11 -16.64
N MET A 3 -4.11 13.77 -15.40
CA MET A 3 -5.04 13.14 -14.46
C MET A 3 -6.19 14.12 -14.20
N LEU A 4 -7.30 13.96 -14.92
CA LEU A 4 -8.51 14.73 -14.67
C LEU A 4 -9.03 14.28 -13.31
N ILE A 5 -8.75 15.07 -12.28
CA ILE A 5 -9.32 14.87 -10.96
C ILE A 5 -10.84 15.04 -11.07
N SER A 6 -11.60 14.15 -10.42
CA SER A 6 -13.04 14.31 -10.37
C SER A 6 -13.41 15.59 -9.61
N LYS A 7 -14.59 16.13 -9.89
CA LYS A 7 -15.06 17.35 -9.22
C LYS A 7 -15.09 17.17 -7.70
N HIS A 8 -15.61 16.04 -7.22
CA HIS A 8 -15.73 15.79 -5.78
C HIS A 8 -14.39 15.55 -5.09
N ALA A 9 -13.43 14.91 -5.77
CA ALA A 9 -12.07 14.80 -5.26
C ALA A 9 -11.40 16.18 -5.14
N ALA A 10 -11.58 17.06 -6.13
CA ALA A 10 -11.03 18.41 -6.07
C ALA A 10 -11.64 19.26 -4.94
N GLU A 11 -12.96 19.18 -4.76
CA GLU A 11 -13.67 19.84 -3.66
C GLU A 11 -13.22 19.30 -2.29
N LEU A 12 -13.05 17.98 -2.15
CA LEU A 12 -12.53 17.34 -0.94
C LEU A 12 -11.13 17.84 -0.60
N CYS A 13 -10.20 17.81 -1.57
CA CYS A 13 -8.84 18.31 -1.39
C CYS A 13 -8.82 19.78 -0.95
N ALA A 14 -9.60 20.65 -1.61
CA ALA A 14 -9.69 22.06 -1.22
C ALA A 14 -10.28 22.24 0.19
N HIS A 15 -11.26 21.43 0.58
CA HIS A 15 -11.87 21.47 1.90
C HIS A 15 -10.88 21.07 3.00
N VAL A 16 -10.10 20.01 2.79
CA VAL A 16 -9.08 19.56 3.75
C VAL A 16 -7.96 20.60 3.89
N VAL A 17 -7.53 21.21 2.79
CA VAL A 17 -6.58 22.32 2.82
C VAL A 17 -7.14 23.53 3.58
N ASN A 18 -8.44 23.80 3.47
CA ASN A 18 -9.10 24.87 4.23
C ASN A 18 -9.10 24.59 5.74
N ASP A 19 -9.42 23.35 6.15
CA ASP A 19 -9.45 22.96 7.56
C ASP A 19 -8.04 23.04 8.20
N LEU A 20 -7.00 22.67 7.46
CA LEU A 20 -5.62 22.61 7.98
C LEU A 20 -4.84 23.92 7.85
N PHE A 21 -5.00 24.65 6.74
CA PHE A 21 -4.13 25.78 6.38
C PHE A 21 -4.91 27.08 6.13
N GLY A 22 -6.24 27.05 6.22
CA GLY A 22 -7.13 28.19 6.08
C GLY A 22 -7.55 28.53 4.64
N GLU A 23 -8.38 29.56 4.54
CA GLU A 23 -9.12 29.91 3.32
C GLU A 23 -8.20 30.38 2.17
N LEU A 24 -7.12 31.10 2.49
CA LEU A 24 -6.23 31.67 1.48
C LEU A 24 -5.53 30.58 0.64
N PRO A 25 -4.81 29.60 1.22
CA PRO A 25 -4.29 28.44 0.48
C PRO A 25 -5.39 27.64 -0.23
N ALA A 26 -6.53 27.42 0.42
CA ALA A 26 -7.64 26.63 -0.13
C ALA A 26 -8.23 27.24 -1.40
N ARG A 27 -8.37 28.57 -1.46
CA ARG A 27 -8.87 29.26 -2.66
C ARG A 27 -7.92 29.13 -3.84
N ILE A 28 -6.61 29.17 -3.58
CA ILE A 28 -5.58 29.01 -4.62
C ILE A 28 -5.57 27.57 -5.14
N ILE A 29 -5.59 26.57 -4.25
CA ILE A 29 -5.58 25.16 -4.65
C ILE A 29 -6.84 24.77 -5.43
N ALA A 30 -8.02 25.28 -5.05
CA ALA A 30 -9.27 25.03 -5.77
C ALA A 30 -9.22 25.54 -7.22
N VAL A 31 -8.62 26.72 -7.44
CA VAL A 31 -8.42 27.26 -8.80
C VAL A 31 -7.41 26.44 -9.59
N LEU A 32 -6.32 25.99 -8.96
CA LEU A 32 -5.31 25.17 -9.62
C LEU A 32 -5.83 23.76 -9.97
N LEU A 33 -6.66 23.16 -9.12
CA LEU A 33 -7.28 21.86 -9.38
C LEU A 33 -8.31 21.92 -10.51
N SER A 34 -9.02 23.05 -10.65
CA SER A 34 -10.06 23.22 -11.67
C SER A 34 -9.53 23.72 -13.02
N LYS A 35 -8.50 24.57 -13.02
CA LYS A 35 -7.95 25.20 -14.23
C LYS A 35 -6.59 24.68 -14.66
N GLY A 36 -5.98 23.81 -13.86
CA GLY A 36 -4.66 23.26 -14.10
C GLY A 36 -3.55 24.30 -13.92
N ARG A 37 -2.43 24.07 -14.62
CA ARG A 37 -1.20 24.85 -14.51
C ARG A 37 -1.43 26.34 -14.78
N SER A 38 -1.04 27.17 -13.83
CA SER A 38 -1.26 28.62 -13.87
C SER A 38 -0.05 29.40 -13.36
N THR A 39 0.13 30.60 -13.88
CA THR A 39 1.12 31.59 -13.43
C THR A 39 0.51 32.54 -12.39
N ILE A 40 1.35 33.25 -11.62
CA ILE A 40 0.87 34.23 -10.62
C ILE A 40 -0.13 35.25 -11.23
N PRO A 41 0.12 35.87 -12.41
CA PRO A 41 -0.84 36.79 -13.01
C PRO A 41 -2.20 36.15 -13.33
N GLN A 42 -2.22 34.90 -13.78
CA GLN A 42 -3.46 34.17 -14.06
C GLN A 42 -4.20 33.84 -12.75
N LEU A 43 -3.48 33.40 -11.71
CA LEU A 43 -4.05 33.12 -10.40
C LEU A 43 -4.66 34.37 -9.76
N VAL A 44 -4.00 35.53 -9.86
CA VAL A 44 -4.53 36.82 -9.38
C VAL A 44 -5.84 37.16 -10.09
N ARG A 45 -5.93 36.95 -11.41
CA ARG A 45 -7.18 37.18 -12.16
C ARG A 45 -8.30 36.23 -11.75
N HIS A 46 -7.99 34.96 -11.53
CA HIS A 46 -8.98 33.92 -11.22
C HIS A 46 -9.47 33.98 -9.77
N THR A 47 -8.60 34.35 -8.83
CA THR A 47 -8.92 34.40 -7.39
C THR A 47 -9.31 35.80 -6.91
N SER A 48 -9.03 36.84 -7.70
CA SER A 48 -9.17 38.24 -7.30
C SER A 48 -8.38 38.60 -6.02
N LEU A 49 -7.35 37.81 -5.67
CA LEU A 49 -6.48 38.06 -4.53
C LEU A 49 -5.32 38.99 -4.91
N PRO A 50 -4.91 39.93 -4.03
CA PRO A 50 -3.78 40.79 -4.31
C PRO A 50 -2.47 39.97 -4.41
N PRO A 51 -1.49 40.40 -5.23
CA PRO A 51 -0.25 39.65 -5.47
C PRO A 51 0.54 39.31 -4.19
N ARG A 52 0.45 40.15 -3.16
CA ARG A 52 1.07 39.88 -1.86
C ARG A 52 0.45 38.66 -1.19
N GLN A 53 -0.88 38.60 -1.08
CA GLN A 53 -1.57 37.43 -0.50
C GLN A 53 -1.35 36.18 -1.34
N MET A 54 -1.35 36.31 -2.68
CA MET A 54 -1.02 35.20 -3.58
C MET A 54 0.34 34.57 -3.26
N ARG A 55 1.38 35.39 -3.07
CA ARG A 55 2.72 34.88 -2.70
C ARG A 55 2.75 34.21 -1.33
N HIS A 56 2.03 34.72 -0.34
CA HIS A 56 1.96 34.08 0.98
C HIS A 56 1.24 32.74 0.90
N GLY A 57 0.10 32.68 0.21
CA GLY A 57 -0.65 31.43 0.03
C GLY A 57 0.16 30.38 -0.75
N LEU A 58 0.83 30.79 -1.84
CA LEU A 58 1.74 29.91 -2.59
C LEU A 58 2.91 29.43 -1.73
N ALA A 59 3.49 30.28 -0.88
CA ALA A 59 4.58 29.87 0.02
C ALA A 59 4.13 28.78 1.00
N VAL A 60 2.93 28.91 1.60
CA VAL A 60 2.36 27.88 2.49
C VAL A 60 2.13 26.57 1.72
N LEU A 61 1.55 26.64 0.54
CA LEU A 61 1.27 25.45 -0.26
C LEU A 61 2.54 24.74 -0.75
N VAL A 62 3.60 25.49 -1.08
CA VAL A 62 4.92 24.91 -1.42
C VAL A 62 5.58 24.31 -0.18
N GLN A 63 5.51 24.99 0.97
CA GLN A 63 6.03 24.48 2.25
C GLN A 63 5.42 23.11 2.60
N GLN A 64 4.11 22.97 2.37
CA GLN A 64 3.35 21.74 2.64
C GLN A 64 3.39 20.73 1.47
N ASN A 65 4.24 20.95 0.46
CA ASN A 65 4.43 20.06 -0.70
C ASN A 65 3.15 19.79 -1.51
N LEU A 66 2.20 20.72 -1.51
CA LEU A 66 0.89 20.60 -2.16
C LEU A 66 0.90 21.09 -3.62
N LEU A 67 1.99 21.71 -4.06
CA LEU A 67 2.15 22.24 -5.41
C LEU A 67 3.37 21.69 -6.10
N TYR A 68 3.23 21.49 -7.40
CA TYR A 68 4.36 21.49 -8.31
C TYR A 68 4.68 22.91 -8.75
N HIS A 69 5.96 23.23 -8.87
CA HIS A 69 6.41 24.48 -9.46
C HIS A 69 7.50 24.25 -10.49
N HIS A 70 7.41 24.99 -11.59
CA HIS A 70 8.40 24.95 -12.66
C HIS A 70 8.71 26.36 -13.14
N ALA A 71 9.99 26.70 -13.11
CA ALA A 71 10.52 27.91 -13.72
C ALA A 71 11.19 27.51 -15.04
N ILE A 72 10.66 28.02 -16.15
CA ILE A 72 11.22 27.77 -17.49
C ILE A 72 12.58 28.45 -17.57
N ALA A 73 13.61 27.72 -18.00
CA ALA A 73 14.95 28.28 -18.18
C ALA A 73 14.91 29.48 -19.13
N GLY A 74 15.41 30.64 -18.68
CA GLY A 74 15.40 31.89 -19.43
C GLY A 74 14.13 32.75 -19.29
N SER A 75 13.10 32.28 -18.58
CA SER A 75 11.91 33.07 -18.24
C SER A 75 11.90 33.42 -16.74
N SER A 76 11.50 34.65 -16.41
CA SER A 76 11.28 35.07 -15.02
C SER A 76 9.93 34.61 -14.45
N VAL A 77 9.11 33.93 -15.26
CA VAL A 77 7.74 33.53 -14.90
C VAL A 77 7.73 32.06 -14.46
N ALA A 78 7.42 31.84 -13.18
CA ALA A 78 7.14 30.51 -12.63
C ALA A 78 5.69 30.09 -12.89
N SER A 79 5.52 28.82 -13.23
CA SER A 79 4.23 28.14 -13.35
C SER A 79 4.00 27.23 -12.14
N TYR A 80 2.76 27.18 -11.67
CA TYR A 80 2.32 26.41 -10.52
C TYR A 80 1.21 25.45 -10.94
N GLU A 81 1.22 24.25 -10.38
CA GLU A 81 0.23 23.21 -10.62
C GLU A 81 -0.08 22.51 -9.29
N ALA A 82 -1.33 22.15 -9.06
CA ALA A 82 -1.70 21.42 -7.84
C ALA A 82 -1.20 19.97 -7.91
N ASN A 83 -0.69 19.45 -6.80
CA ASN A 83 -0.45 18.02 -6.64
C ASN A 83 -1.68 17.37 -5.97
N PRO A 84 -2.58 16.74 -6.74
CA PRO A 84 -3.82 16.20 -6.20
C PRO A 84 -3.58 15.05 -5.21
N ASP A 85 -2.55 14.23 -5.45
CA ASP A 85 -2.22 13.10 -4.58
C ASP A 85 -1.67 13.58 -3.23
N ALA A 86 -0.79 14.57 -3.22
CA ALA A 86 -0.31 15.18 -1.98
C ALA A 86 -1.46 15.86 -1.19
N CYS A 87 -2.38 16.53 -1.89
CA CYS A 87 -3.55 17.12 -1.24
C CYS A 87 -4.45 16.05 -0.61
N TYR A 88 -4.71 14.95 -1.31
CA TYR A 88 -5.53 13.87 -0.79
C TYR A 88 -4.85 13.15 0.39
N ASN A 89 -3.53 12.98 0.36
CA ASN A 89 -2.78 12.36 1.45
C ASN A 89 -2.89 13.09 2.80
N LEU A 90 -3.32 14.36 2.83
CA LEU A 90 -3.66 15.06 4.07
C LEU A 90 -4.78 14.35 4.85
N VAL A 91 -5.74 13.75 4.15
CA VAL A 91 -6.82 12.94 4.75
C VAL A 91 -6.24 11.74 5.50
N ARG A 92 -5.15 11.17 5.00
CA ARG A 92 -4.50 9.95 5.52
C ARG A 92 -3.50 10.20 6.64
N SER A 93 -3.25 11.46 7.00
CA SER A 93 -2.22 11.84 7.98
C SER A 93 -2.28 11.02 9.26
N GLY A 94 -3.47 10.86 9.85
CA GLY A 94 -3.67 10.05 11.05
C GLY A 94 -3.26 8.58 10.86
N LYS A 95 -3.74 7.92 9.81
CA LYS A 95 -3.41 6.50 9.51
C LYS A 95 -1.92 6.30 9.23
N ILE A 96 -1.30 7.22 8.50
CA ILE A 96 0.13 7.14 8.17
C ILE A 96 0.96 7.28 9.45
N ILE A 97 0.63 8.24 10.31
CA ILE A 97 1.33 8.44 11.58
C ILE A 97 1.17 7.21 12.49
N ASP A 98 -0.04 6.65 12.59
CA ASP A 98 -0.29 5.44 13.37
C ASP A 98 0.50 4.24 12.82
N MET A 99 0.46 4.02 11.49
CA MET A 99 1.24 2.97 10.81
C MET A 99 2.73 3.08 11.11
N VAL A 100 3.30 4.29 11.06
CA VAL A 100 4.72 4.50 11.38
C VAL A 100 5.01 4.13 12.84
N GLY A 101 4.11 4.45 13.77
CA GLY A 101 4.21 4.06 15.17
C GLY A 101 4.17 2.55 15.38
N THR A 102 3.23 1.86 14.74
CA THR A 102 3.07 0.40 14.86
C THR A 102 4.22 -0.36 14.22
N GLU A 103 4.72 0.11 13.07
CA GLU A 103 5.71 -0.61 12.28
C GLU A 103 7.14 -0.28 12.72
N TYR A 104 7.45 0.99 12.92
CA TYR A 104 8.82 1.48 13.09
C TYR A 104 9.14 1.89 14.52
N GLY A 105 8.13 2.32 15.30
CA GLY A 105 8.26 2.66 16.71
C GLY A 105 7.77 4.08 17.03
N LEU A 106 7.60 4.35 18.33
CA LEU A 106 7.06 5.62 18.82
C LEU A 106 8.03 6.81 18.62
N ALA A 107 9.35 6.58 18.62
CA ALA A 107 10.34 7.62 18.33
C ALA A 107 10.26 8.05 16.85
N GLU A 108 10.19 7.06 15.96
CA GLU A 108 10.01 7.25 14.53
C GLU A 108 8.69 7.96 14.23
N GLN A 109 7.59 7.61 14.91
CA GLN A 109 6.29 8.27 14.81
C GLN A 109 6.35 9.76 15.16
N GLU A 110 6.99 10.10 16.28
CA GLU A 110 7.07 11.49 16.76
C GLU A 110 7.88 12.39 15.81
N VAL A 111 9.04 11.89 15.36
CA VAL A 111 9.88 12.61 14.38
C VAL A 111 9.16 12.75 13.05
N PHE A 112 8.51 11.69 12.58
CA PHE A 112 7.75 11.69 11.33
C PHE A 112 6.57 12.67 11.39
N GLN A 113 5.80 12.67 12.48
CA GLN A 113 4.70 13.60 12.72
C GLN A 113 5.19 15.06 12.68
N THR A 114 6.32 15.36 13.31
CA THR A 114 6.91 16.71 13.31
C THR A 114 7.26 17.16 11.90
N ILE A 115 7.88 16.28 11.09
CA ILE A 115 8.22 16.59 9.70
C ILE A 115 6.95 16.78 8.86
N MET A 116 5.93 15.96 9.07
CA MET A 116 4.65 16.08 8.37
C MET A 116 3.93 17.40 8.67
N GLN A 117 4.00 17.90 9.91
CA GLN A 117 3.44 19.22 10.28
C GLN A 117 4.20 20.39 9.65
N LEU A 118 5.52 20.28 9.55
CA LEU A 118 6.38 21.29 8.93
C LEU A 118 6.34 21.23 7.38
N GLY A 119 5.90 20.11 6.81
CA GLY A 119 5.89 19.83 5.37
C GLY A 119 7.26 19.37 4.86
N HIS A 120 8.26 20.26 4.92
CA HIS A 120 9.67 19.91 4.77
C HIS A 120 10.53 20.78 5.69
N ALA A 121 11.57 20.20 6.29
CA ALA A 121 12.36 20.86 7.31
C ALA A 121 13.86 20.56 7.15
N ARG A 122 14.71 21.51 7.53
CA ARG A 122 16.15 21.26 7.66
C ARG A 122 16.39 20.42 8.90
N VAL A 123 17.44 19.61 8.89
CA VAL A 123 17.88 18.85 10.07
C VAL A 123 18.16 19.81 11.24
N SER A 124 18.77 20.97 11.00
CA SER A 124 18.98 22.01 12.01
C SER A 124 17.68 22.54 12.63
N ASP A 125 16.64 22.78 11.82
CA ASP A 125 15.33 23.21 12.31
C ASP A 125 14.67 22.11 13.17
N LEU A 126 14.82 20.84 12.79
CA LEU A 126 14.33 19.70 13.57
C LEU A 126 15.07 19.57 14.91
N VAL A 127 16.40 19.70 14.90
CA VAL A 127 17.23 19.71 16.12
C VAL A 127 16.72 20.80 17.09
N GLN A 128 16.44 22.00 16.56
CA GLN A 128 15.87 23.09 17.34
C GLN A 128 14.45 22.78 17.84
N ALA A 129 13.59 22.20 17.00
CA ALA A 129 12.21 21.84 17.36
C ALA A 129 12.15 20.82 18.51
N PHE A 130 13.10 19.88 18.55
CA PHE A 130 13.27 18.93 19.65
C PHE A 130 14.03 19.50 20.86
N GLY A 131 14.34 20.80 20.86
CA GLY A 131 14.92 21.53 21.98
C GLY A 131 16.41 21.29 22.21
N PHE A 132 17.12 20.80 21.20
CA PHE A 132 18.57 20.64 21.23
C PHE A 132 19.24 21.90 20.65
N HIS A 133 20.31 22.35 21.29
CA HIS A 133 21.11 23.48 20.81
C HIS A 133 22.58 23.09 20.67
N PRO A 134 23.27 23.60 19.63
CA PRO A 134 24.72 23.51 19.56
C PRO A 134 25.33 24.31 20.71
N ASP A 135 26.27 23.71 21.45
CA ASP A 135 26.96 24.39 22.55
C ASP A 135 27.67 25.66 22.08
N GLN A 136 27.36 26.80 22.68
CA GLN A 136 28.08 28.07 22.46
C GLN A 136 29.26 28.29 23.44
N ASN A 137 29.59 27.33 24.33
CA ASN A 137 30.65 27.51 25.32
C ASN A 137 31.59 26.30 25.44
N GLY A 138 32.48 26.14 24.46
CA GLY A 138 33.65 25.27 24.57
C GLY A 138 34.79 25.96 25.34
N ALA A 139 34.66 26.06 26.66
CA ALA A 139 35.76 26.47 27.55
C ALA A 139 35.76 25.60 28.81
N ASN A 140 35.93 24.29 28.64
CA ASN A 140 36.79 23.41 29.45
C ASN A 140 36.49 21.94 29.08
N GLY A 141 37.55 21.21 28.78
CA GLY A 141 37.50 19.90 28.17
C GLY A 141 36.98 18.77 29.06
N GLY A 142 36.57 17.68 28.39
CA GLY A 142 36.52 16.33 28.96
C GLY A 142 35.12 15.76 29.20
N HIS A 143 34.40 15.41 28.11
CA HIS A 143 33.45 14.30 27.92
C HIS A 143 32.36 14.69 26.91
N SER A 144 31.93 13.73 26.08
CA SER A 144 31.15 13.90 24.84
C SER A 144 30.11 15.03 24.82
N SER A 145 30.18 15.82 23.76
CA SER A 145 29.35 16.96 23.40
C SER A 145 27.94 16.55 22.96
N ASP A 146 27.12 16.06 23.88
CA ASP A 146 25.69 15.90 23.66
C ASP A 146 24.99 17.21 24.03
N GLY A 147 24.42 17.89 23.02
CA GLY A 147 23.71 19.16 23.22
C GLY A 147 22.63 19.05 24.30
N ARG A 148 22.70 19.90 25.33
CA ARG A 148 21.75 19.88 26.44
C ARG A 148 20.35 20.30 25.96
N ARG A 149 19.34 19.49 26.29
CA ARG A 149 17.92 19.88 26.15
C ARG A 149 17.60 21.08 27.02
N ARG A 150 16.83 22.03 26.49
CA ARG A 150 16.33 23.17 27.26
C ARG A 150 15.37 22.69 28.36
N ALA A 151 15.61 23.12 29.60
CA ALA A 151 14.69 22.89 30.71
C ALA A 151 13.32 23.52 30.40
N GLY A 152 12.26 22.70 30.39
CA GLY A 152 10.88 23.14 30.10
C GLY A 152 10.42 23.05 28.65
N ALA A 153 11.23 22.51 27.73
CA ALA A 153 10.70 22.05 26.43
C ALA A 153 9.72 20.88 26.69
N THR A 154 8.62 20.81 25.92
CA THR A 154 7.72 19.64 25.94
C THR A 154 8.57 18.42 25.59
N GLY A 155 8.92 17.64 26.61
CA GLY A 155 9.89 16.56 26.45
C GLY A 155 9.28 15.50 25.55
N SER A 156 9.83 15.35 24.34
CA SER A 156 9.69 14.11 23.59
C SER A 156 10.08 12.97 24.53
N ALA A 157 9.15 12.06 24.82
CA ALA A 157 9.40 10.93 25.70
C ALA A 157 10.34 9.90 25.06
N HIS A 158 10.36 9.86 23.73
CA HIS A 158 10.98 8.78 22.95
C HIS A 158 12.31 9.17 22.32
N VAL A 159 12.51 10.44 21.96
CA VAL A 159 13.81 10.98 21.57
C VAL A 159 14.37 11.66 22.80
N GLN A 160 15.55 11.29 23.30
CA GLN A 160 16.12 11.89 24.52
C GLN A 160 17.42 12.64 24.26
N THR A 161 18.27 12.11 23.38
CA THR A 161 19.56 12.70 23.00
C THR A 161 19.55 13.21 21.56
N LEU A 162 20.56 14.02 21.21
CA LEU A 162 20.77 14.48 19.84
C LEU A 162 21.12 13.30 18.92
N GLN A 163 21.90 12.35 19.42
CA GLN A 163 22.26 11.13 18.70
C GLN A 163 21.04 10.24 18.42
N ASP A 164 20.08 10.16 19.35
CA ASP A 164 18.82 9.43 19.13
C ASP A 164 18.04 10.03 17.97
N LEU A 165 17.97 11.38 17.88
CA LEU A 165 17.29 12.06 16.79
C LEU A 165 17.94 11.74 15.44
N HIS A 166 19.26 11.86 15.33
CA HIS A 166 19.98 11.53 14.09
C HIS A 166 19.85 10.05 13.72
N THR A 167 19.88 9.15 14.71
CA THR A 167 19.68 7.71 14.48
C THR A 167 18.26 7.43 13.96
N THR A 168 17.25 8.06 14.56
CA THR A 168 15.83 7.92 14.17
C THR A 168 15.61 8.45 12.75
N LEU A 169 16.15 9.62 12.42
CA LEU A 169 16.13 10.16 11.05
C LEU A 169 16.82 9.22 10.06
N GLY A 170 17.99 8.66 10.43
CA GLY A 170 18.69 7.68 9.61
C GLY A 170 17.86 6.43 9.30
N ARG A 171 17.13 5.90 10.29
CA ARG A 171 16.21 4.76 10.10
C ARG A 171 15.06 5.10 9.17
N LEU A 172 14.42 6.26 9.35
CA LEU A 172 13.31 6.71 8.51
C LEU A 172 13.75 6.89 7.04
N ILE A 173 14.97 7.37 6.80
CA ILE A 173 15.55 7.50 5.46
C ILE A 173 15.87 6.12 4.86
N ILE A 174 16.46 5.19 5.63
CA ILE A 174 16.74 3.83 5.15
C ILE A 174 15.44 3.07 4.80
N ALA A 175 14.38 3.30 5.59
CA ALA A 175 13.04 2.79 5.35
C ALA A 175 12.32 3.44 4.16
N GLU A 176 12.88 4.48 3.54
CA GLU A 176 12.28 5.29 2.47
C GLU A 176 11.00 6.03 2.86
N LEU A 177 10.71 6.19 4.17
CA LEU A 177 9.57 6.97 4.65
C LEU A 177 9.81 8.47 4.52
N ILE A 178 11.09 8.88 4.52
CA ILE A 178 11.53 10.27 4.39
C ILE A 178 12.63 10.33 3.34
N ASP A 179 12.51 11.33 2.45
CA ASP A 179 13.45 11.59 1.37
C ASP A 179 14.15 12.95 1.53
N GLN A 180 15.35 13.04 0.96
CA GLN A 180 16.02 14.32 0.77
C GLN A 180 15.32 15.15 -0.31
N VAL A 181 15.10 16.43 -0.02
CA VAL A 181 14.63 17.39 -1.02
C VAL A 181 15.79 17.78 -1.93
N GLY A 182 15.62 17.50 -3.23
CA GLY A 182 16.51 17.88 -4.31
C GLY A 182 15.91 18.97 -5.21
N PRO A 183 16.66 19.44 -6.23
CA PRO A 183 16.26 20.55 -7.07
C PRO A 183 15.02 20.26 -7.95
N LYS A 184 14.78 18.99 -8.28
CA LYS A 184 13.65 18.54 -9.10
C LYS A 184 12.48 17.99 -8.27
N THR A 185 12.59 17.98 -6.94
CA THR A 185 11.62 17.29 -6.06
C THR A 185 10.22 17.86 -6.10
N PHE A 186 10.08 19.16 -6.37
CA PHE A 186 8.79 19.86 -6.49
C PHE A 186 8.32 19.99 -7.93
N ARG A 187 8.90 19.22 -8.86
CA ARG A 187 8.43 19.16 -10.24
C ARG A 187 7.46 18.01 -10.42
N ASN A 188 6.51 18.18 -11.32
CA ASN A 188 5.71 17.07 -11.79
C ASN A 188 6.64 16.07 -12.51
N ILE A 189 6.65 14.82 -12.06
CA ILE A 189 7.51 13.78 -12.60
C ILE A 189 7.22 13.51 -14.08
N GLU A 190 5.96 13.64 -14.50
CA GLU A 190 5.52 13.48 -15.88
C GLU A 190 6.15 14.52 -16.82
N ASP A 191 6.36 15.75 -16.34
CA ASP A 191 7.07 16.76 -17.12
C ASP A 191 8.57 16.43 -17.20
N VAL A 192 9.15 15.91 -16.12
CA VAL A 192 10.56 15.50 -16.12
C VAL A 192 10.79 14.37 -17.12
N TYR A 193 9.88 13.39 -17.19
CA TYR A 193 9.95 12.33 -18.19
C TYR A 193 9.79 12.85 -19.61
N ARG A 194 8.83 13.75 -19.85
CA ARG A 194 8.65 14.37 -21.17
C ARG A 194 9.88 15.17 -21.60
N GLU A 195 10.51 15.91 -20.69
CA GLU A 195 11.76 16.62 -20.98
C GLU A 195 12.90 15.65 -21.32
N ILE A 196 13.01 14.52 -20.61
CA ILE A 196 14.02 13.49 -20.92
C ILE A 196 13.78 12.90 -22.32
N GLU A 197 12.52 12.64 -22.68
CA GLU A 197 12.12 12.17 -24.01
C GLU A 197 12.45 13.22 -25.10
N GLU A 198 12.08 14.48 -24.87
CA GLU A 198 12.38 15.59 -25.79
C GLU A 198 13.88 15.82 -25.97
N ASP A 199 14.66 15.77 -24.89
CA ASP A 199 16.11 15.94 -24.93
C ASP A 199 16.80 14.79 -25.66
N ALA A 200 16.27 13.57 -25.55
CA ALA A 200 16.75 12.42 -26.32
C ALA A 200 16.41 12.55 -27.82
N LEU A 201 15.25 13.12 -28.15
CA LEU A 201 14.81 13.38 -29.53
C LEU A 201 15.55 14.56 -30.19
N ARG A 202 16.06 15.52 -29.41
CA ARG A 202 16.88 16.64 -29.90
C ARG A 202 18.33 16.25 -30.28
N GLY A 203 18.67 14.96 -30.24
CA GLY A 203 19.95 14.41 -30.70
C GLY A 203 20.30 14.74 -32.17
N GLU A 204 21.55 14.48 -32.57
CA GLU A 204 22.25 15.13 -33.68
C GLU A 204 21.48 15.26 -35.02
N PRO A 205 21.53 16.44 -35.68
CA PRO A 205 20.85 16.65 -36.96
C PRO A 205 21.51 15.85 -38.09
N GLY A 206 20.75 14.91 -38.69
CA GLY A 206 21.11 14.27 -39.96
C GLY A 206 21.30 12.75 -39.93
N GLU A 207 21.22 12.10 -38.78
CA GLU A 207 21.36 10.65 -38.68
C GLU A 207 20.04 9.93 -39.00
N LYS A 208 20.02 9.05 -40.01
CA LYS A 208 18.84 8.23 -40.30
C LYS A 208 18.64 7.23 -39.16
N LEU A 209 17.54 7.38 -38.42
CA LEU A 209 17.13 6.47 -37.34
C LEU A 209 16.85 5.06 -37.89
N THR A 210 17.87 4.22 -37.94
CA THR A 210 17.71 2.77 -38.10
C THR A 210 17.00 2.20 -36.87
N ALA A 211 16.30 1.06 -37.02
CA ALA A 211 15.55 0.43 -35.92
C ALA A 211 16.43 0.21 -34.67
N LYS A 212 17.68 -0.21 -34.87
CA LYS A 212 18.67 -0.40 -33.79
C LYS A 212 19.04 0.90 -33.05
N HIS A 213 19.08 2.04 -33.75
CA HIS A 213 19.33 3.34 -33.10
C HIS A 213 18.10 3.79 -32.30
N LYS A 214 16.87 3.51 -32.77
CA LYS A 214 15.65 3.80 -32.02
C LYS A 214 15.56 2.98 -30.73
N GLU A 215 15.91 1.70 -30.79
CA GLU A 215 15.98 0.83 -29.59
C GLU A 215 17.01 1.35 -28.58
N ALA A 216 18.22 1.71 -29.02
CA ALA A 216 19.27 2.25 -28.15
C ALA A 216 18.87 3.62 -27.53
N GLN A 217 18.18 4.47 -28.30
CA GLN A 217 17.62 5.72 -27.78
C GLN A 217 16.54 5.46 -26.73
N GLN A 218 15.63 4.52 -26.98
CA GLN A 218 14.58 4.12 -26.02
C GLN A 218 15.19 3.60 -24.71
N GLU A 219 16.21 2.74 -24.79
CA GLU A 219 16.93 2.24 -23.61
C GLU A 219 17.61 3.38 -22.82
N THR A 220 18.17 4.36 -23.52
CA THR A 220 18.75 5.56 -22.91
C THR A 220 17.70 6.42 -22.20
N ILE A 221 16.53 6.61 -22.82
CA ILE A 221 15.39 7.33 -22.23
C ILE A 221 14.96 6.62 -20.94
N ILE A 222 14.72 5.30 -21.01
CA ILE A 222 14.33 4.47 -19.86
C ILE A 222 15.34 4.61 -18.72
N SER A 223 16.64 4.45 -19.02
CA SER A 223 17.72 4.56 -18.03
C SER A 223 17.74 5.93 -17.35
N ARG A 224 17.56 7.02 -18.10
CA ARG A 224 17.48 8.39 -17.56
C ARG A 224 16.23 8.60 -16.71
N CYS A 225 15.07 8.08 -17.11
CA CYS A 225 13.84 8.15 -16.33
C CYS A 225 13.97 7.41 -15.00
N VAL A 226 14.57 6.21 -14.99
CA VAL A 226 14.87 5.45 -13.77
C VAL A 226 15.82 6.24 -12.88
N ALA A 227 16.92 6.77 -13.43
CA ALA A 227 17.89 7.55 -12.66
C ALA A 227 17.30 8.83 -12.04
N ALA A 228 16.41 9.51 -12.77
CA ALA A 228 15.70 10.68 -12.25
C ALA A 228 14.78 10.33 -11.07
N ARG A 229 14.15 9.15 -11.11
CA ARG A 229 13.28 8.68 -10.02
C ARG A 229 14.08 8.18 -8.81
N GLU A 230 15.20 7.53 -9.03
CA GLU A 230 16.07 7.03 -7.96
C GLU A 230 16.95 8.11 -7.32
N GLU A 231 16.87 9.35 -7.79
CA GLU A 231 17.65 10.48 -7.26
C GLU A 231 17.41 10.70 -5.75
N SER A 232 16.17 10.53 -5.27
CA SER A 232 15.86 10.67 -3.83
C SER A 232 16.52 9.60 -2.97
N LYS A 233 16.88 8.44 -3.56
CA LYS A 233 17.48 7.30 -2.87
C LYS A 233 18.99 7.42 -2.69
N LYS A 234 19.63 8.46 -3.24
CA LYS A 234 21.08 8.70 -3.10
C LYS A 234 21.51 8.73 -1.63
N LEU A 235 20.78 9.46 -0.80
CA LEU A 235 21.08 9.56 0.63
C LEU A 235 20.90 8.22 1.36
N LYS A 236 19.84 7.46 1.05
CA LYS A 236 19.66 6.10 1.57
C LYS A 236 20.88 5.23 1.25
N ARG A 237 21.34 5.21 -0.01
CA ARG A 237 22.52 4.42 -0.43
C ARG A 237 23.78 4.82 0.35
N GLN A 238 23.99 6.12 0.55
CA GLN A 238 25.11 6.64 1.35
C GLN A 238 25.01 6.22 2.82
N LEU A 239 23.82 6.30 3.43
CA LEU A 239 23.61 5.91 4.82
C LEU A 239 23.76 4.40 5.04
N MET A 240 23.29 3.56 4.11
CA MET A 240 23.48 2.11 4.23
C MET A 240 24.96 1.69 4.17
N GLN A 241 25.80 2.46 3.46
CA GLN A 241 27.26 2.22 3.41
C GLN A 241 27.97 2.72 4.66
N THR A 242 27.56 3.88 5.19
CA THR A 242 28.23 4.55 6.32
C THR A 242 27.73 4.06 7.69
N MET A 243 26.48 3.59 7.77
CA MET A 243 25.78 3.24 9.02
C MET A 243 25.14 1.84 8.95
N PRO A 244 25.91 0.75 8.76
CA PRO A 244 25.37 -0.59 8.56
C PRO A 244 24.59 -1.14 9.78
N PHE A 245 24.85 -0.63 10.99
CA PHE A 245 24.12 -1.02 12.21
C PHE A 245 22.71 -0.41 12.29
N ILE A 246 22.46 0.72 11.62
CA ILE A 246 21.12 1.34 11.55
C ILE A 246 20.21 0.56 10.58
N ALA A 247 20.81 -0.10 9.56
CA ALA A 247 20.08 -0.88 8.57
C ALA A 247 19.47 -2.18 9.13
N LYS A 248 19.97 -2.71 10.26
CA LYS A 248 19.34 -3.85 10.94
C LYS A 248 18.20 -3.33 11.82
N ARG A 249 16.97 -3.38 11.30
CA ARG A 249 15.75 -2.94 12.02
C ARG A 249 15.67 -3.61 13.39
N ARG A 250 15.43 -2.81 14.44
CA ARG A 250 15.33 -3.28 15.84
C ARG A 250 14.15 -4.26 15.94
N LYS A 251 14.37 -5.46 16.49
CA LYS A 251 13.30 -6.40 16.83
C LYS A 251 12.54 -5.80 18.01
N LEU A 252 11.30 -5.34 17.79
CA LEU A 252 10.44 -4.84 18.86
C LEU A 252 9.93 -6.04 19.66
N THR A 253 10.69 -6.50 20.65
CA THR A 253 10.21 -7.49 21.61
C THR A 253 9.57 -6.74 22.77
N ASN A 254 8.26 -6.90 22.97
CA ASN A 254 7.47 -6.53 24.15
C ASN A 254 8.06 -5.43 25.07
N GLY A 255 7.55 -4.20 24.93
CA GLY A 255 7.26 -3.29 26.06
C GLY A 255 8.34 -2.98 27.11
N VAL A 256 9.59 -3.36 26.90
CA VAL A 256 10.70 -3.05 27.82
C VAL A 256 11.78 -2.41 26.99
N HIS A 257 12.06 -1.14 27.29
CA HIS A 257 13.19 -0.40 26.74
C HIS A 257 14.47 -1.19 27.02
N SER A 258 14.95 -1.98 26.05
CA SER A 258 16.29 -2.54 26.15
C SER A 258 17.26 -1.39 25.89
N ASN A 259 17.88 -0.92 26.98
CA ASN A 259 19.05 -0.05 26.96
C ASN A 259 20.25 -0.83 26.38
N GLY A 260 20.17 -1.15 25.09
CA GLY A 260 21.32 -1.63 24.33
C GLY A 260 22.23 -0.45 24.02
N SER A 261 23.23 -0.25 24.88
CA SER A 261 24.36 0.65 24.64
C SER A 261 24.95 0.36 23.26
N VAL A 262 24.77 1.29 22.32
CA VAL A 262 25.42 1.26 21.01
C VAL A 262 26.91 1.51 21.27
N ALA A 263 27.74 0.48 21.06
CA ALA A 263 29.18 0.60 21.17
C ALA A 263 29.69 1.67 20.19
N ASN A 264 30.51 2.59 20.72
CA ASN A 264 31.24 3.66 20.02
C ASN A 264 31.59 3.32 18.56
N GLY A 265 30.89 3.94 17.63
CA GLY A 265 31.12 3.79 16.19
C GLY A 265 30.42 4.88 15.39
N HIS A 266 31.14 5.98 15.21
CA HIS A 266 30.87 7.13 14.31
C HIS A 266 29.79 8.15 14.73
N ASP A 267 30.31 9.25 15.30
CA ASP A 267 29.71 10.55 15.63
C ASP A 267 29.26 11.40 14.42
N GLN A 268 29.03 10.79 13.24
CA GLN A 268 28.63 11.54 12.05
C GLN A 268 27.10 11.66 11.96
N GLY A 269 26.57 12.66 12.66
CA GLY A 269 25.19 13.11 12.49
C GLY A 269 24.90 13.57 11.06
N LEU A 270 23.62 13.57 10.68
CA LEU A 270 23.16 14.12 9.41
C LEU A 270 23.51 15.60 9.30
N GLY A 271 23.93 16.06 8.11
CA GLY A 271 24.32 17.45 7.88
C GLY A 271 23.18 18.44 8.20
N PRO A 272 23.47 19.58 8.85
CA PRO A 272 22.44 20.49 9.38
C PRO A 272 21.59 21.17 8.29
N ASP A 273 22.14 21.35 7.09
CA ASP A 273 21.46 22.00 5.95
C ASP A 273 20.63 21.02 5.11
N LEU A 274 20.67 19.73 5.44
CA LEU A 274 19.90 18.72 4.74
C LEU A 274 18.41 18.98 4.95
N VAL A 275 17.66 19.12 3.85
CA VAL A 275 16.21 19.29 3.88
C VAL A 275 15.53 17.96 3.64
N LEU A 276 14.62 17.60 4.55
CA LEU A 276 13.91 16.32 4.56
C LEU A 276 12.41 16.54 4.35
N LYS A 277 11.77 15.60 3.65
CA LYS A 277 10.31 15.56 3.42
C LYS A 277 9.76 14.14 3.54
N VAL A 278 8.47 14.01 3.79
CA VAL A 278 7.78 12.71 3.78
C VAL A 278 7.68 12.15 2.35
N ASN A 279 7.90 10.84 2.21
CA ASN A 279 7.65 10.09 0.99
C ASN A 279 6.32 9.32 1.09
N PHE A 280 5.26 9.91 0.55
CA PHE A 280 3.93 9.28 0.57
C PHE A 280 3.80 8.02 -0.29
N GLU A 281 4.60 7.85 -1.37
CA GLU A 281 4.53 6.64 -2.20
C GLU A 281 4.89 5.40 -1.38
N LYS A 282 5.94 5.51 -0.55
CA LYS A 282 6.35 4.43 0.35
C LYS A 282 5.34 4.20 1.47
N CYS A 283 4.79 5.27 2.06
CA CYS A 283 3.72 5.13 3.06
C CYS A 283 2.51 4.36 2.52
N LEU A 284 2.13 4.57 1.25
CA LEU A 284 1.05 3.83 0.61
C LEU A 284 1.37 2.34 0.45
N VAL A 285 2.63 1.97 0.14
CA VAL A 285 3.07 0.57 0.10
C VAL A 285 2.89 -0.10 1.45
N ASP A 286 3.27 0.57 2.53
CA ASP A 286 3.19 -0.01 3.86
C ASP A 286 1.73 -0.09 4.35
N LEU A 287 0.87 0.90 4.01
CA LEU A 287 -0.57 0.83 4.23
C LEU A 287 -1.25 -0.31 3.44
N ARG A 288 -0.85 -0.51 2.17
CA ARG A 288 -1.32 -1.66 1.36
C ARG A 288 -0.97 -2.96 2.03
N ASN A 289 0.26 -3.08 2.52
CA ASN A 289 0.73 -4.30 3.15
C ASN A 289 -0.07 -4.62 4.42
N GLN A 290 -0.37 -3.61 5.26
CA GLN A 290 -1.26 -3.77 6.41
C GLN A 290 -2.68 -4.20 6.00
N THR A 291 -3.24 -3.59 4.95
CA THR A 291 -4.57 -3.94 4.44
C THR A 291 -4.62 -5.39 3.94
N LEU A 292 -3.62 -5.81 3.17
CA LEU A 292 -3.52 -7.19 2.66
C LEU A 292 -3.28 -8.21 3.78
N ALA A 293 -2.50 -7.85 4.80
CA ALA A 293 -2.31 -8.67 5.99
C ALA A 293 -3.61 -8.84 6.77
N GLN A 294 -4.38 -7.78 6.98
CA GLN A 294 -5.69 -7.85 7.62
C GLN A 294 -6.66 -8.71 6.80
N TYR A 295 -6.66 -8.56 5.47
CA TYR A 295 -7.48 -9.38 4.59
C TYR A 295 -7.13 -10.87 4.70
N ALA A 296 -5.84 -11.21 4.78
CA ALA A 296 -5.41 -12.59 5.04
C ALA A 296 -5.80 -13.10 6.44
N SER A 297 -5.73 -12.22 7.46
CA SER A 297 -6.16 -12.53 8.83
C SER A 297 -7.64 -12.89 8.89
N ASP A 298 -8.49 -12.11 8.20
CA ASP A 298 -9.95 -12.31 8.21
C ASP A 298 -10.36 -13.58 7.44
N HIS A 299 -9.59 -13.97 6.41
CA HIS A 299 -9.91 -15.12 5.57
C HIS A 299 -9.36 -16.46 6.08
N ILE A 300 -8.16 -16.49 6.65
CA ILE A 300 -7.47 -17.73 7.03
C ILE A 300 -7.19 -17.78 8.54
N GLY A 301 -6.83 -16.65 9.13
CA GLY A 301 -6.58 -16.53 10.56
C GLY A 301 -5.40 -15.60 10.90
N GLU A 302 -5.41 -15.06 12.11
CA GLU A 302 -4.50 -14.02 12.58
C GLU A 302 -3.01 -14.39 12.44
N VAL A 303 -2.62 -15.60 12.85
CA VAL A 303 -1.22 -16.06 12.75
C VAL A 303 -0.76 -16.11 11.29
N THR A 304 -1.63 -16.58 10.39
CA THR A 304 -1.36 -16.62 8.95
C THR A 304 -1.18 -15.21 8.38
N GLY A 305 -2.05 -14.27 8.79
CA GLY A 305 -1.93 -12.86 8.41
C GLY A 305 -0.64 -12.20 8.90
N GLN A 306 -0.16 -12.53 10.10
CA GLN A 306 1.13 -12.03 10.62
C GLN A 306 2.33 -12.62 9.86
N VAL A 307 2.29 -13.90 9.48
CA VAL A 307 3.31 -14.51 8.61
C VAL A 307 3.30 -13.83 7.24
N TYR A 308 2.11 -13.57 6.69
CA TYR A 308 1.94 -12.86 5.43
C TYR A 308 2.46 -11.42 5.50
N HIS A 309 2.17 -10.71 6.58
CA HIS A 309 2.68 -9.35 6.85
C HIS A 309 4.21 -9.31 6.86
N THR A 310 4.84 -10.32 7.49
CA THR A 310 6.30 -10.45 7.51
C THR A 310 6.87 -10.63 6.10
N LEU A 311 6.24 -11.46 5.27
CA LEU A 311 6.59 -11.60 3.85
C LEU A 311 6.45 -10.25 3.10
N LEU A 312 5.30 -9.59 3.22
CA LEU A 312 5.04 -8.31 2.56
C LEU A 312 6.05 -7.23 2.94
N ARG A 313 6.42 -7.16 4.22
CA ARG A 313 7.45 -6.25 4.74
C ARG A 313 8.81 -6.50 4.09
N LEU A 314 9.24 -7.75 3.96
CA LEU A 314 10.50 -8.09 3.27
C LEU A 314 10.46 -7.75 1.77
N LEU A 315 9.32 -7.95 1.11
CA LEU A 315 9.12 -7.54 -0.28
C LEU A 315 9.17 -6.01 -0.43
N SER A 316 8.67 -5.27 0.56
CA SER A 316 8.62 -3.81 0.58
C SER A 316 9.99 -3.13 0.58
N ASP A 317 11.06 -3.84 0.95
CA ASP A 317 12.43 -3.32 0.89
C ASP A 317 12.91 -3.13 -0.56
N LYS A 318 12.35 -3.91 -1.49
CA LYS A 318 12.65 -3.83 -2.93
C LYS A 318 11.53 -3.16 -3.73
N ILE A 319 10.33 -3.08 -3.18
CA ILE A 319 9.15 -2.48 -3.82
C ILE A 319 8.83 -1.16 -3.14
N ALA A 320 9.13 -0.07 -3.83
CA ALA A 320 8.98 1.29 -3.29
C ALA A 320 7.65 1.99 -3.67
N ARG A 321 6.86 1.40 -4.57
CA ARG A 321 5.60 1.97 -5.06
C ARG A 321 4.53 0.90 -5.25
N CYS A 322 3.25 1.29 -5.11
CA CYS A 322 2.13 0.40 -5.39
C CYS A 322 1.85 0.29 -6.89
N ARG A 323 1.78 1.44 -7.59
CA ARG A 323 1.56 1.48 -9.03
C ARG A 323 2.85 1.36 -9.81
N MET A 324 2.86 0.46 -10.79
CA MET A 324 3.93 0.34 -11.77
C MET A 324 3.80 1.46 -12.83
N ASP A 325 4.92 1.97 -13.33
CA ASP A 325 4.98 2.92 -14.44
C ASP A 325 5.20 2.14 -15.77
N PRO A 326 4.21 2.16 -16.69
CA PRO A 326 4.29 1.42 -17.95
C PRO A 326 5.56 1.69 -18.78
N ARG A 327 6.22 2.84 -18.60
CA ARG A 327 7.40 3.22 -19.38
C ARG A 327 8.63 2.35 -19.12
N PHE A 328 8.79 1.85 -17.91
CA PHE A 328 10.02 1.17 -17.49
C PHE A 328 9.79 0.00 -16.53
N ASP A 329 8.56 -0.20 -16.05
CA ASP A 329 8.20 -1.33 -15.19
C ASP A 329 7.59 -2.50 -15.94
N LEU A 330 7.16 -2.28 -17.19
CA LEU A 330 6.62 -3.30 -18.07
C LEU A 330 7.64 -3.65 -19.15
N GLU A 331 7.68 -4.91 -19.57
CA GLU A 331 8.58 -5.37 -20.62
C GLU A 331 8.16 -4.78 -21.99
N PRO A 332 9.12 -4.51 -22.90
CA PRO A 332 8.82 -4.07 -24.26
C PRO A 332 7.98 -5.13 -25.00
N GLY A 333 6.66 -4.91 -25.08
CA GLY A 333 5.69 -5.85 -25.68
C GLY A 333 4.33 -5.88 -24.98
N GLU A 334 4.21 -5.45 -23.72
CA GLU A 334 2.91 -5.38 -23.02
C GLU A 334 2.11 -4.10 -23.31
N VAL A 335 2.70 -3.13 -24.02
CA VAL A 335 2.09 -1.84 -24.36
C VAL A 335 1.66 -1.77 -25.84
N GLY A 336 1.88 -2.85 -26.61
CA GLY A 336 1.45 -2.99 -28.00
C GLY A 336 0.14 -3.76 -28.11
N ASP A 337 -0.70 -3.33 -29.05
CA ASP A 337 -2.03 -3.80 -29.43
C ASP A 337 -2.40 -5.27 -29.10
N ILE A 338 -3.67 -5.45 -28.71
CA ILE A 338 -4.35 -6.73 -28.37
C ILE A 338 -4.42 -7.73 -29.56
N GLU A 339 -3.77 -7.45 -30.68
CA GLU A 339 -3.84 -8.27 -31.88
C GLU A 339 -2.42 -8.66 -32.33
N ASP A 340 -2.17 -9.97 -32.33
CA ASP A 340 -0.97 -10.67 -32.81
C ASP A 340 0.31 -10.56 -31.95
N ASP A 341 0.56 -11.56 -31.10
CA ASP A 341 1.64 -12.52 -31.40
C ASP A 341 1.62 -13.74 -30.46
N ASN A 342 1.38 -14.91 -31.06
CA ASN A 342 1.70 -16.19 -30.45
C ASN A 342 3.23 -16.35 -30.50
N ASN A 343 3.86 -16.51 -29.33
CA ASN A 343 5.19 -17.13 -29.15
C ASN A 343 6.43 -16.23 -28.87
N SER A 344 6.26 -15.07 -28.24
CA SER A 344 7.38 -14.42 -27.55
C SER A 344 7.47 -14.92 -26.10
N ARG A 345 8.56 -15.63 -25.77
CA ARG A 345 8.94 -16.00 -24.40
C ARG A 345 9.02 -14.73 -23.55
N ARG A 346 7.93 -14.39 -22.87
CA ARG A 346 7.82 -13.29 -21.91
C ARG A 346 8.93 -13.46 -20.87
N ARG A 347 9.99 -12.65 -20.95
CA ARG A 347 10.97 -12.56 -19.88
C ARG A 347 10.24 -11.93 -18.70
N ALA A 348 9.89 -12.74 -17.70
CA ALA A 348 9.32 -12.23 -16.48
C ALA A 348 10.29 -11.21 -15.89
N SER A 349 9.83 -9.97 -15.68
CA SER A 349 10.51 -8.98 -14.83
C SER A 349 11.07 -9.67 -13.59
N PRO A 350 12.28 -9.35 -13.10
CA PRO A 350 12.92 -10.07 -12.00
C PRO A 350 11.99 -10.10 -10.78
N GLN A 351 11.30 -11.23 -10.59
CA GLN A 351 10.27 -11.34 -9.57
C GLN A 351 10.94 -11.32 -8.21
N VAL A 352 10.62 -10.30 -7.42
CA VAL A 352 11.12 -10.19 -6.06
C VAL A 352 10.49 -11.33 -5.25
N ALA A 353 11.30 -12.33 -4.90
CA ALA A 353 10.89 -13.46 -4.08
C ALA A 353 11.73 -13.53 -2.81
N MET A 354 11.11 -13.97 -1.72
CA MET A 354 11.75 -14.20 -0.42
C MET A 354 11.83 -15.70 -0.14
N THR A 355 12.92 -16.14 0.48
CA THR A 355 13.04 -17.54 0.92
C THR A 355 12.33 -17.76 2.25
N ALA A 356 11.85 -18.98 2.51
CA ALA A 356 11.26 -19.32 3.80
C ALA A 356 12.21 -19.01 4.98
N LEU A 357 13.52 -19.24 4.80
CA LEU A 357 14.52 -18.92 5.83
C LEU A 357 14.57 -17.42 6.15
N GLN A 358 14.55 -16.55 5.12
CA GLN A 358 14.53 -15.09 5.32
C GLN A 358 13.27 -14.63 6.05
N ILE A 359 12.12 -15.23 5.73
CA ILE A 359 10.85 -14.91 6.40
C ILE A 359 10.91 -15.34 7.86
N LEU A 360 11.44 -16.53 8.16
CA LEU A 360 11.57 -17.02 9.53
C LEU A 360 12.51 -16.15 10.37
N ASP A 361 13.63 -15.71 9.81
CA ASP A 361 14.59 -14.85 10.51
C ASP A 361 13.98 -13.48 10.87
N ALA A 362 13.13 -12.95 9.98
CA ALA A 362 12.42 -11.69 10.17
C ALA A 362 11.18 -11.81 11.08
N LEU A 363 10.62 -13.01 11.23
CA LEU A 363 9.41 -13.25 12.02
C LEU A 363 9.64 -12.93 13.51
N ASP A 364 8.63 -12.31 14.12
CA ASP A 364 8.64 -12.03 15.55
C ASP A 364 8.67 -13.36 16.35
N PRO A 365 9.63 -13.55 17.28
CA PRO A 365 9.75 -14.76 18.06
C PRO A 365 8.58 -14.99 19.02
N SER A 366 7.79 -13.96 19.34
CA SER A 366 6.58 -14.08 20.16
C SER A 366 5.41 -14.76 19.44
N ILE A 367 5.43 -14.79 18.11
CA ILE A 367 4.36 -15.39 17.31
C ILE A 367 4.41 -16.92 17.39
N CYS A 368 3.32 -17.51 17.89
CA CYS A 368 3.14 -18.95 17.98
C CYS A 368 2.65 -19.53 16.65
N VAL A 369 3.60 -19.96 15.81
CA VAL A 369 3.33 -20.49 14.47
C VAL A 369 2.62 -21.85 14.48
N ALA A 370 2.68 -22.57 15.60
CA ALA A 370 1.91 -23.80 15.77
C ALA A 370 0.40 -23.55 15.91
N ALA A 371 -0.02 -22.30 16.18
CA ALA A 371 -1.42 -21.96 16.37
C ALA A 371 -2.13 -21.65 15.04
N GLY A 372 -3.37 -22.12 14.90
CA GLY A 372 -4.23 -21.79 13.76
C GLY A 372 -4.11 -22.70 12.53
N VAL A 373 -3.09 -23.56 12.43
CA VAL A 373 -3.02 -24.59 11.37
C VAL A 373 -3.65 -25.89 11.85
N GLY A 374 -4.68 -26.35 11.13
CA GLY A 374 -5.29 -27.66 11.37
C GLY A 374 -4.30 -28.79 11.07
N LYS A 375 -4.10 -29.71 12.02
CA LYS A 375 -3.27 -30.91 11.82
C LYS A 375 -4.03 -31.93 10.97
N ALA A 376 -3.77 -31.97 9.67
CA ALA A 376 -4.24 -33.04 8.81
C ALA A 376 -3.22 -34.20 8.78
N ALA A 377 -3.71 -35.44 8.85
CA ALA A 377 -2.85 -36.62 8.67
C ALA A 377 -2.15 -36.55 7.31
N ARG A 378 -0.85 -36.87 7.23
CA ARG A 378 -0.05 -36.81 5.99
C ARG A 378 -0.73 -37.51 4.79
N LYS A 379 -1.42 -38.64 5.04
CA LYS A 379 -2.17 -39.40 4.03
C LYS A 379 -3.34 -38.61 3.38
N LYS A 380 -3.85 -37.56 4.04
CA LYS A 380 -4.92 -36.69 3.54
C LYS A 380 -4.39 -35.46 2.79
N ILE A 381 -3.09 -35.20 2.84
CA ILE A 381 -2.46 -34.05 2.19
C ILE A 381 -1.85 -34.52 0.87
N ASN A 382 -2.33 -33.97 -0.24
CA ASN A 382 -1.68 -34.18 -1.53
C ASN A 382 -0.44 -33.27 -1.61
N HIS A 383 0.69 -33.76 -1.08
CA HIS A 383 1.95 -33.02 -1.02
C HIS A 383 2.43 -32.52 -2.40
N ARG A 384 2.19 -33.29 -3.47
CA ARG A 384 2.58 -32.90 -4.84
C ARG A 384 1.84 -31.65 -5.32
N ASN A 385 0.57 -31.50 -4.96
CA ASN A 385 -0.21 -30.31 -5.31
C ASN A 385 0.04 -29.15 -4.34
N ALA A 386 0.14 -29.43 -3.04
CA ALA A 386 0.39 -28.41 -2.02
C ALA A 386 1.73 -27.70 -2.24
N GLU A 387 2.80 -28.43 -2.58
CA GLU A 387 4.12 -27.85 -2.85
C GLU A 387 4.36 -27.48 -4.32
N LYS A 388 3.32 -27.53 -5.17
CA LYS A 388 3.45 -27.25 -6.60
C LYS A 388 4.04 -25.86 -6.82
N VAL A 389 5.24 -25.82 -7.42
CA VAL A 389 5.91 -24.58 -7.79
C VAL A 389 5.23 -23.98 -9.02
N ARG A 390 4.91 -22.69 -8.96
CA ARG A 390 4.35 -21.92 -10.06
C ARG A 390 5.29 -20.75 -10.39
N SER A 391 6.01 -20.87 -11.50
CA SER A 391 6.91 -19.81 -11.98
C SER A 391 6.17 -18.58 -12.50
N ILE A 392 4.91 -18.74 -12.92
CA ILE A 392 4.08 -17.69 -13.53
C ILE A 392 2.77 -17.54 -12.72
N PRO A 393 2.20 -16.32 -12.61
CA PRO A 393 0.88 -16.07 -12.02
C PRO A 393 -0.23 -16.95 -12.60
N LYS A 394 -1.22 -17.35 -11.77
CA LYS A 394 -2.30 -18.29 -12.15
C LYS A 394 -3.15 -17.79 -13.33
N HIS A 395 -3.52 -16.51 -13.34
CA HIS A 395 -4.36 -15.90 -14.38
C HIS A 395 -3.74 -15.95 -15.79
N LEU A 396 -2.41 -15.94 -15.89
CA LEU A 396 -1.72 -16.03 -17.19
C LEU A 396 -1.68 -17.46 -17.75
N VAL A 397 -2.08 -18.45 -16.96
CA VAL A 397 -2.16 -19.86 -17.39
C VAL A 397 -3.57 -20.17 -17.92
N GLU A 398 -4.61 -19.61 -17.30
CA GLU A 398 -6.02 -19.84 -17.68
C GLU A 398 -6.36 -19.27 -19.07
N GLU A 399 -5.72 -18.17 -19.51
CA GLU A 399 -5.89 -17.63 -20.89
C GLU A 399 -5.34 -18.56 -21.99
N SER A 400 -4.54 -19.57 -21.65
CA SER A 400 -3.95 -20.51 -22.62
C SER A 400 -4.71 -21.83 -22.78
N GLU A 401 -5.72 -22.09 -21.95
CA GLU A 401 -6.45 -23.36 -21.93
C GLU A 401 -7.75 -23.34 -22.77
N ASP A 402 -8.10 -22.21 -23.40
CA ASP A 402 -9.26 -22.09 -24.30
C ASP A 402 -8.96 -22.44 -25.79
N SER A 403 -7.82 -23.07 -26.08
CA SER A 403 -7.56 -23.71 -27.38
C SER A 403 -7.71 -25.22 -27.28
N ASP A 404 -8.86 -25.70 -27.75
CA ASP A 404 -9.20 -27.10 -27.96
C ASP A 404 -8.32 -27.71 -29.07
N ASP A 405 -7.31 -28.52 -28.72
CA ASP A 405 -7.03 -29.79 -29.42
C ASP A 405 -5.88 -30.59 -28.78
N GLY A 406 -6.07 -31.91 -28.71
CA GLY A 406 -4.97 -32.88 -28.80
C GLY A 406 -4.52 -33.57 -27.52
N ALA A 407 -5.16 -34.70 -27.23
CA ALA A 407 -4.54 -35.79 -26.47
C ALA A 407 -3.10 -36.04 -26.93
N THR A 408 -2.13 -35.85 -26.03
CA THR A 408 -0.80 -36.47 -26.15
C THR A 408 -0.67 -37.54 -25.09
N LEU A 409 -1.16 -38.72 -25.46
CA LEU A 409 -0.57 -39.98 -25.03
C LEU A 409 0.90 -40.02 -25.48
N GLY A 410 1.80 -40.42 -24.58
CA GLY A 410 3.07 -41.04 -24.95
C GLY A 410 4.32 -40.29 -24.51
N GLY A 411 4.96 -40.82 -23.46
CA GLY A 411 6.31 -40.46 -23.03
C GLY A 411 6.81 -41.44 -21.99
N ASP A 412 6.75 -42.72 -22.33
CA ASP A 412 7.34 -43.84 -21.61
C ASP A 412 8.82 -43.57 -21.31
N GLY A 413 9.18 -43.64 -20.03
CA GLY A 413 10.46 -43.17 -19.51
C GLY A 413 10.85 -43.91 -18.25
N ARG A 414 10.93 -45.23 -18.38
CA ARG A 414 11.81 -46.19 -17.67
C ARG A 414 11.99 -45.97 -16.17
N ASP A 415 11.47 -46.96 -15.44
CA ASP A 415 11.96 -47.40 -14.14
C ASP A 415 13.50 -47.43 -14.15
N ASP A 416 14.10 -46.61 -13.29
CA ASP A 416 15.49 -46.78 -12.84
C ASP A 416 15.43 -46.81 -11.32
N ASP A 417 15.22 -48.02 -10.81
CA ASP A 417 15.60 -48.42 -9.47
C ASP A 417 17.12 -48.36 -9.38
N SER A 418 17.65 -47.36 -8.68
CA SER A 418 19.02 -47.39 -8.17
C SER A 418 19.11 -46.72 -6.80
N ASP A 419 19.01 -47.57 -5.77
CA ASP A 419 19.79 -47.61 -4.53
C ASP A 419 20.24 -46.27 -3.91
N ASP A 420 19.65 -45.95 -2.75
CA ASP A 420 20.45 -45.50 -1.60
C ASP A 420 20.00 -46.30 -0.37
N ASN A 421 20.68 -47.44 -0.18
CA ASN A 421 20.67 -48.23 1.04
C ASN A 421 21.80 -47.75 1.95
N GLY A 422 21.49 -47.58 3.24
CA GLY A 422 22.49 -47.71 4.29
C GLY A 422 22.23 -46.89 5.55
N ASP A 423 21.34 -47.37 6.42
CA ASP A 423 21.85 -47.82 7.73
C ASP A 423 20.93 -48.88 8.32
N SER A 424 21.54 -50.00 8.64
CA SER A 424 20.95 -51.22 9.14
C SER A 424 20.77 -51.13 10.65
N ASP A 425 19.77 -51.82 11.18
CA ASP A 425 20.01 -52.67 12.34
C ASP A 425 19.04 -53.86 12.27
N ASP A 426 19.67 -55.02 12.14
CA ASP A 426 19.12 -56.36 12.13
C ASP A 426 18.43 -56.71 13.46
N ASP A 427 17.41 -57.56 13.39
CA ASP A 427 17.28 -58.71 14.29
C ASP A 427 16.26 -59.71 13.72
N GLU A 428 16.78 -60.72 13.00
CA GLU A 428 16.12 -62.02 12.83
C GLU A 428 16.11 -62.76 14.19
N ASP A 429 15.00 -63.38 14.58
CA ASP A 429 14.82 -64.83 14.38
C ASP A 429 13.50 -65.34 15.01
N GLY A 430 12.94 -66.37 14.37
CA GLY A 430 11.68 -67.03 14.73
C GLY A 430 11.75 -68.03 15.89
N PRO A 431 10.62 -68.69 16.21
CA PRO A 431 10.34 -69.17 17.57
C PRO A 431 10.51 -70.68 17.74
N SER A 432 10.88 -71.16 18.95
CA SER A 432 10.19 -72.27 19.64
C SER A 432 10.85 -72.81 20.94
N ARG A 433 9.98 -72.91 21.96
CA ARG A 433 9.82 -74.01 22.95
C ARG A 433 10.69 -74.08 24.23
N ARG A 434 10.03 -73.63 25.30
CA ARG A 434 9.55 -74.45 26.46
C ARG A 434 10.60 -74.88 27.51
N ARG A 435 10.52 -74.26 28.70
CA ARG A 435 10.46 -74.98 29.99
C ARG A 435 9.83 -74.13 31.11
N GLN A 436 9.11 -74.84 31.98
CA GLN A 436 8.18 -74.38 33.01
C GLN A 436 8.84 -73.88 34.31
N ASN A 437 8.03 -73.08 35.03
CA ASN A 437 7.89 -72.91 36.47
C ASN A 437 8.79 -71.92 37.24
N GLY A 438 8.12 -70.95 37.88
CA GLY A 438 8.53 -70.43 39.19
C GLY A 438 8.20 -68.96 39.49
N SER A 439 6.94 -68.68 39.86
CA SER A 439 6.52 -67.73 40.92
C SER A 439 7.16 -66.32 41.01
N GLY A 440 6.33 -65.26 40.85
CA GLY A 440 6.64 -63.96 41.48
C GLY A 440 5.99 -62.72 40.87
N THR A 441 4.71 -62.49 41.18
CA THR A 441 4.08 -61.16 41.45
C THR A 441 4.74 -59.87 40.90
N ARG A 442 4.07 -59.18 39.94
CA ARG A 442 3.46 -57.83 40.10
C ARG A 442 3.24 -57.11 38.75
N GLY A 443 2.00 -56.67 38.55
CA GLY A 443 1.64 -55.38 37.92
C GLY A 443 1.93 -55.21 36.43
N GLY A 444 0.95 -55.57 35.58
CA GLY A 444 0.95 -55.23 34.17
C GLY A 444 0.97 -53.70 33.95
N ARG A 445 2.01 -53.21 33.29
CA ARG A 445 2.06 -51.89 32.67
C ARG A 445 1.94 -52.10 31.17
N VAL A 446 0.77 -51.78 30.62
CA VAL A 446 0.51 -51.77 29.18
C VAL A 446 1.31 -50.60 28.60
N MET A 447 2.35 -50.87 27.83
CA MET A 447 3.05 -49.86 27.03
C MET A 447 2.19 -49.62 25.79
N PHE A 448 1.57 -48.46 25.68
CA PHE A 448 1.08 -47.96 24.41
C PHE A 448 2.31 -47.48 23.62
N GLU A 449 2.51 -48.01 22.42
CA GLU A 449 3.36 -47.38 21.41
C GLU A 449 2.69 -46.05 21.02
N ASP A 450 3.00 -45.00 21.78
CA ASP A 450 2.77 -43.63 21.30
C ASP A 450 3.81 -43.39 20.18
N GLU A 451 3.39 -43.50 18.92
CA GLU A 451 4.04 -42.83 17.80
C GLU A 451 4.10 -41.34 18.14
N THR A 452 5.18 -40.89 18.79
CA THR A 452 5.41 -39.46 19.01
C THR A 452 5.45 -38.77 17.64
N PRO A 453 4.54 -37.83 17.34
CA PRO A 453 4.57 -37.15 16.05
C PRO A 453 5.90 -36.40 15.93
N PRO A 454 6.50 -36.33 14.72
CA PRO A 454 7.76 -35.63 14.53
C PRO A 454 7.61 -34.19 15.04
N LYS A 455 8.56 -33.72 15.86
CA LYS A 455 8.62 -32.32 16.29
C LYS A 455 8.69 -31.46 15.03
N HIS A 456 7.58 -30.88 14.61
CA HIS A 456 7.56 -29.97 13.48
C HIS A 456 8.48 -28.80 13.82
N SER A 457 9.47 -28.55 12.97
CA SER A 457 10.32 -27.37 13.14
C SER A 457 9.44 -26.14 12.97
N ARG A 458 9.71 -25.06 13.73
CA ARG A 458 9.01 -23.77 13.57
C ARG A 458 9.03 -23.30 12.10
N LEU A 459 10.08 -23.66 11.36
CA LEU A 459 10.18 -23.43 9.92
C LEU A 459 9.09 -24.17 9.14
N ASP A 460 8.84 -25.44 9.45
CA ASP A 460 7.85 -26.28 8.76
C ASP A 460 6.43 -25.80 9.06
N GLU A 461 6.15 -25.42 10.31
CA GLU A 461 4.88 -24.81 10.71
C GLU A 461 4.65 -23.48 9.97
N MET A 462 5.67 -22.62 9.90
CA MET A 462 5.58 -21.35 9.16
C MET A 462 5.35 -21.58 7.68
N ARG A 463 6.02 -22.58 7.10
CA ARG A 463 5.82 -22.96 5.70
C ARG A 463 4.40 -23.43 5.44
N GLN A 464 3.76 -24.14 6.37
CA GLN A 464 2.36 -24.52 6.21
C GLN A 464 1.45 -23.31 6.06
N HIS A 465 1.64 -22.24 6.84
CA HIS A 465 0.91 -20.98 6.65
C HIS A 465 1.13 -20.37 5.26
N LEU A 466 2.38 -20.37 4.76
CA LEU A 466 2.71 -19.86 3.42
C LEU A 466 2.07 -20.69 2.29
N LEU A 467 1.97 -22.02 2.47
CA LEU A 467 1.31 -22.90 1.51
C LEU A 467 -0.22 -22.72 1.53
N LEU A 468 -0.82 -22.52 2.72
CA LEU A 468 -2.25 -22.17 2.82
C LEU A 468 -2.58 -20.87 2.08
N LEU A 469 -1.73 -19.85 2.22
CA LEU A 469 -1.85 -18.59 1.47
C LEU A 469 -1.71 -18.80 -0.05
N ALA A 470 -0.92 -19.78 -0.49
CA ALA A 470 -0.74 -20.08 -1.91
C ALA A 470 -1.88 -20.89 -2.53
N GLU A 471 -2.52 -21.74 -1.73
CA GLU A 471 -3.68 -22.53 -2.15
C GLU A 471 -4.98 -21.70 -2.17
N SER A 472 -5.07 -20.66 -1.34
CA SER A 472 -6.21 -19.75 -1.28
C SER A 472 -6.66 -19.25 -2.67
N PRO A 473 -7.98 -19.18 -2.93
CA PRO A 473 -8.53 -18.71 -4.21
C PRO A 473 -8.25 -17.22 -4.44
N GLN A 474 -8.03 -16.44 -3.37
CA GLN A 474 -7.67 -15.03 -3.46
C GLN A 474 -6.26 -14.81 -4.04
N GLY A 475 -5.38 -15.81 -3.99
CA GLY A 475 -4.03 -15.72 -4.57
C GLY A 475 -3.07 -14.83 -3.78
N PHE A 476 -3.14 -14.85 -2.43
CA PHE A 476 -2.31 -14.03 -1.55
C PHE A 476 -0.80 -14.19 -1.79
N VAL A 477 -0.35 -15.43 -2.03
CA VAL A 477 1.06 -15.78 -2.22
C VAL A 477 1.22 -16.75 -3.39
N ARG A 478 2.35 -16.68 -4.08
CA ARG A 478 2.78 -17.69 -5.05
C ARG A 478 4.06 -18.35 -4.60
N HIS A 479 4.05 -19.68 -4.57
CA HIS A 479 5.24 -20.50 -4.37
C HIS A 479 6.01 -20.60 -5.70
N CYS A 480 7.10 -19.85 -5.84
CA CYS A 480 7.78 -19.62 -7.12
C CYS A 480 9.10 -20.39 -7.30
N GLY A 481 9.61 -21.05 -6.26
CA GLY A 481 10.84 -21.83 -6.35
C GLY A 481 11.10 -22.68 -5.11
N THR A 482 12.10 -23.58 -5.17
CA THR A 482 12.44 -24.51 -4.08
C THR A 482 13.64 -24.08 -3.25
N GLN A 483 14.39 -23.07 -3.68
CA GLN A 483 15.59 -22.58 -3.00
C GLN A 483 15.28 -22.10 -1.58
N GLY A 484 16.22 -22.32 -0.64
CA GLY A 484 16.08 -21.83 0.74
C GLY A 484 14.85 -22.39 1.46
N ARG A 485 14.47 -23.64 1.18
CA ARG A 485 13.25 -24.30 1.68
C ARG A 485 11.99 -23.59 1.17
N GLY A 486 11.95 -23.22 -0.10
CA GLY A 486 10.82 -22.58 -0.76
C GLY A 486 11.00 -21.07 -0.91
N GLN A 487 10.66 -20.57 -2.10
CA GLN A 487 10.60 -19.16 -2.45
C GLN A 487 9.16 -18.72 -2.65
N PHE A 488 8.82 -17.58 -2.07
CA PHE A 488 7.48 -17.04 -2.06
C PHE A 488 7.49 -15.58 -2.54
N THR A 489 6.48 -15.23 -3.32
CA THR A 489 6.26 -13.86 -3.84
C THR A 489 4.78 -13.53 -3.87
N VAL A 490 4.44 -12.28 -4.13
CA VAL A 490 3.07 -11.78 -4.18
C VAL A 490 2.82 -11.12 -5.52
N ASP A 491 1.81 -11.62 -6.24
CA ASP A 491 1.39 -11.07 -7.52
C ASP A 491 0.37 -9.94 -7.26
N PHE A 492 0.87 -8.73 -6.98
CA PHE A 492 0.02 -7.61 -6.53
C PHE A 492 -1.09 -7.24 -7.53
N LYS A 493 -0.80 -7.18 -8.84
CA LYS A 493 -1.79 -6.77 -9.85
C LYS A 493 -3.07 -7.63 -9.84
N PRO A 494 -3.02 -8.97 -10.03
CA PRO A 494 -4.22 -9.80 -10.00
C PRO A 494 -4.87 -9.85 -8.61
N LEU A 495 -4.08 -9.80 -7.54
CA LEU A 495 -4.60 -9.75 -6.18
C LEU A 495 -5.44 -8.49 -5.95
N MET A 496 -4.97 -7.33 -6.43
CA MET A 496 -5.67 -6.06 -6.30
C MET A 496 -6.90 -5.96 -7.21
N GLU A 497 -6.85 -6.54 -8.41
CA GLU A 497 -8.03 -6.66 -9.29
C GLU A 497 -9.14 -7.50 -8.64
N SER A 498 -8.77 -8.63 -8.04
CA SER A 498 -9.68 -9.48 -7.28
C SER A 498 -10.26 -8.73 -6.07
N LEU A 499 -9.43 -8.00 -5.32
CA LEU A 499 -9.88 -7.23 -4.16
C LEU A 499 -10.86 -6.11 -4.56
N ARG A 500 -10.57 -5.35 -5.63
CA ARG A 500 -11.52 -4.36 -6.19
C ARG A 500 -12.86 -5.00 -6.53
N GLN A 501 -12.84 -6.18 -7.15
CA GLN A 501 -14.05 -6.90 -7.51
C GLN A 501 -14.88 -7.32 -6.29
N VAL A 502 -14.22 -7.76 -5.21
CA VAL A 502 -14.88 -8.10 -3.93
C VAL A 502 -15.52 -6.86 -3.30
N GLU A 503 -14.84 -5.71 -3.31
CA GLU A 503 -15.39 -4.46 -2.78
C GLU A 503 -16.61 -3.98 -3.58
N VAL A 504 -16.55 -4.02 -4.92
CA VAL A 504 -17.71 -3.72 -5.78
C VAL A 504 -18.88 -4.67 -5.46
N ASP A 505 -18.60 -5.96 -5.26
CA ASP A 505 -19.62 -6.95 -4.93
C ASP A 505 -20.26 -6.66 -3.57
N ALA A 506 -19.47 -6.29 -2.57
CA ALA A 506 -19.95 -5.92 -1.25
C ALA A 506 -20.86 -4.69 -1.32
N VAL A 507 -20.46 -3.65 -2.06
CA VAL A 507 -21.28 -2.45 -2.27
C VAL A 507 -22.60 -2.80 -2.96
N ILE A 508 -22.59 -3.60 -4.02
CA ILE A 508 -23.80 -4.01 -4.74
C ILE A 508 -24.70 -4.89 -3.86
N GLU A 509 -24.15 -5.81 -3.08
CA GLU A 509 -24.94 -6.67 -2.18
C GLU A 509 -25.62 -5.85 -1.09
N GLN A 510 -24.91 -4.89 -0.48
CA GLN A 510 -25.46 -4.04 0.57
C GLN A 510 -26.56 -3.11 0.05
N THR A 511 -26.46 -2.64 -1.20
CA THR A 511 -27.39 -1.66 -1.79
C THR A 511 -28.56 -2.30 -2.52
N PHE A 512 -28.34 -3.36 -3.31
CA PHE A 512 -29.36 -4.00 -4.16
C PHE A 512 -29.74 -5.42 -3.71
N GLY A 513 -29.05 -5.97 -2.72
CA GLY A 513 -29.22 -7.33 -2.21
C GLY A 513 -28.60 -8.39 -3.12
N ARG A 514 -28.69 -9.64 -2.67
CA ARG A 514 -28.14 -10.82 -3.38
C ARG A 514 -28.63 -11.00 -4.81
N HIS A 515 -29.85 -10.56 -5.11
CA HIS A 515 -30.40 -10.60 -6.47
C HIS A 515 -29.69 -9.62 -7.41
N GLY A 516 -29.40 -8.40 -6.95
CA GLY A 516 -28.62 -7.43 -7.73
C GLY A 516 -27.22 -7.95 -7.99
N LEU A 517 -26.55 -8.44 -6.95
CA LEU A 517 -25.21 -9.04 -7.04
C LEU A 517 -25.18 -10.22 -8.02
N ARG A 518 -26.20 -11.10 -8.00
CA ARG A 518 -26.28 -12.22 -8.93
C ARG A 518 -26.33 -11.74 -10.38
N LEU A 519 -27.17 -10.75 -10.68
CA LEU A 519 -27.33 -10.22 -12.03
C LEU A 519 -26.03 -9.59 -12.54
N THR A 520 -25.33 -8.80 -11.71
CA THR A 520 -24.04 -8.19 -12.10
C THR A 520 -22.92 -9.21 -12.23
N ARG A 521 -22.89 -10.27 -11.42
CA ARG A 521 -21.98 -11.42 -11.60
C ARG A 521 -22.21 -12.14 -12.93
N ILE A 522 -23.47 -12.39 -13.30
CA ILE A 522 -23.81 -13.03 -14.58
C ILE A 522 -23.36 -12.17 -15.75
N LEU A 523 -23.61 -10.85 -15.70
CA LEU A 523 -23.19 -9.92 -16.75
C LEU A 523 -21.66 -9.84 -16.89
N ARG A 524 -20.92 -9.87 -15.78
CA ARG A 524 -19.44 -9.91 -15.85
C ARG A 524 -18.92 -11.21 -16.45
N ALA A 525 -19.54 -12.35 -16.12
CA ALA A 525 -19.11 -13.65 -16.61
C ALA A 525 -19.52 -13.96 -18.06
N LYS A 526 -20.64 -13.41 -18.53
CA LYS A 526 -21.21 -13.68 -19.87
C LYS A 526 -21.13 -12.49 -20.82
N GLY A 527 -20.69 -11.33 -20.35
CA GLY A 527 -20.64 -10.10 -21.12
C GLY A 527 -22.05 -9.52 -21.35
N LYS A 528 -22.29 -9.09 -22.59
CA LYS A 528 -23.51 -8.37 -22.97
C LYS A 528 -24.66 -9.35 -23.19
N LEU A 529 -25.73 -9.20 -22.41
CA LEU A 529 -26.87 -10.12 -22.44
C LEU A 529 -28.16 -9.40 -22.84
N ASP A 530 -28.99 -10.09 -23.62
CA ASP A 530 -30.32 -9.59 -23.95
C ASP A 530 -31.28 -9.78 -22.77
N GLU A 531 -32.37 -9.01 -22.79
CA GLU A 531 -33.39 -9.06 -21.73
C GLU A 531 -34.13 -10.40 -21.65
N LYS A 532 -34.13 -11.21 -22.72
CA LYS A 532 -34.84 -12.50 -22.75
C LYS A 532 -34.01 -13.64 -22.15
N THR A 533 -32.69 -13.66 -22.34
CA THR A 533 -31.83 -14.73 -21.79
C THR A 533 -31.52 -14.52 -20.31
N LEU A 534 -31.38 -13.26 -19.88
CA LEU A 534 -30.95 -12.92 -18.52
C LEU A 534 -31.84 -13.53 -17.40
N PRO A 535 -33.19 -13.53 -17.48
CA PRO A 535 -34.03 -14.18 -16.48
C PRO A 535 -33.82 -15.69 -16.35
N GLY A 536 -33.58 -16.37 -17.49
CA GLY A 536 -33.31 -17.80 -17.52
C GLY A 536 -31.99 -18.14 -16.82
N LEU A 537 -30.93 -17.37 -17.10
CA LEU A 537 -29.61 -17.54 -16.46
C LEU A 537 -29.64 -17.19 -14.97
N ALA A 538 -30.41 -16.18 -14.57
CA ALA A 538 -30.51 -15.74 -13.18
C ALA A 538 -31.40 -16.62 -12.29
N LEU A 539 -32.20 -17.51 -12.92
CA LEU A 539 -33.27 -18.28 -12.29
C LEU A 539 -34.24 -17.36 -11.52
N MET A 540 -34.68 -16.29 -12.19
CA MET A 540 -35.55 -15.26 -11.63
C MET A 540 -36.75 -14.99 -12.55
N LYS A 541 -37.85 -14.51 -11.98
CA LYS A 541 -39.01 -14.09 -12.78
C LYS A 541 -38.65 -12.86 -13.62
N LYS A 542 -39.17 -12.80 -14.84
CA LYS A 542 -38.90 -11.69 -15.78
C LYS A 542 -39.21 -10.31 -15.18
N SER A 543 -40.34 -10.16 -14.48
CA SER A 543 -40.73 -8.90 -13.82
C SER A 543 -39.69 -8.42 -12.81
N ASP A 544 -39.14 -9.36 -12.03
CA ASP A 544 -38.23 -9.05 -10.92
C ASP A 544 -36.86 -8.66 -11.46
N VAL A 545 -36.42 -9.34 -12.52
CA VAL A 545 -35.19 -8.99 -13.26
C VAL A 545 -35.33 -7.60 -13.85
N GLN A 546 -36.41 -7.29 -14.55
CA GLN A 546 -36.64 -5.96 -15.13
C GLN A 546 -36.58 -4.85 -14.07
N GLY A 547 -37.29 -5.03 -12.95
CA GLY A 547 -37.27 -4.05 -11.86
C GLY A 547 -35.87 -3.87 -11.24
N LYS A 548 -35.13 -4.97 -11.06
CA LYS A 548 -33.76 -4.90 -10.50
C LYS A 548 -32.75 -4.31 -11.47
N MET A 549 -32.81 -4.66 -12.76
CA MET A 549 -31.94 -4.12 -13.79
C MET A 549 -32.14 -2.62 -13.98
N LEU A 550 -33.39 -2.15 -13.93
CA LEU A 550 -33.68 -0.72 -13.96
C LEU A 550 -33.10 0.02 -12.75
N ALA A 551 -33.26 -0.55 -11.54
CA ALA A 551 -32.68 0.04 -10.33
C ALA A 551 -31.14 0.09 -10.39
N LEU A 552 -30.50 -0.97 -10.90
CA LEU A 552 -29.05 -1.03 -11.11
C LEU A 552 -28.59 -0.01 -12.16
N GLN A 553 -29.38 0.20 -13.22
CA GLN A 553 -29.09 1.19 -14.25
C GLN A 553 -29.18 2.62 -13.72
N MET A 554 -30.24 2.93 -12.96
CA MET A 554 -30.42 4.26 -12.34
C MET A 554 -29.29 4.61 -11.38
N ALA A 555 -28.66 3.60 -10.76
CA ALA A 555 -27.50 3.77 -9.89
C ALA A 555 -26.15 3.69 -10.62
N GLY A 556 -26.14 3.47 -11.94
CA GLY A 556 -24.92 3.48 -12.76
C GLY A 556 -24.10 2.18 -12.75
N PHE A 557 -24.58 1.11 -12.12
CA PHE A 557 -23.87 -0.19 -12.07
C PHE A 557 -23.95 -0.98 -13.38
N VAL A 558 -25.02 -0.78 -14.15
CA VAL A 558 -25.28 -1.48 -15.41
C VAL A 558 -25.77 -0.46 -16.42
N ASP A 559 -25.54 -0.71 -17.70
CA ASP A 559 -26.10 0.11 -18.77
C ASP A 559 -26.62 -0.74 -19.93
N VAL A 560 -27.31 -0.08 -20.86
CA VAL A 560 -27.96 -0.69 -22.00
C VAL A 560 -27.25 -0.25 -23.28
N GLN A 561 -26.79 -1.22 -24.06
CA GLN A 561 -26.33 -0.98 -25.41
C GLN A 561 -27.46 -1.22 -26.42
N GLU A 562 -27.72 -0.19 -27.21
CA GLU A 562 -28.64 -0.24 -28.34
C GLU A 562 -27.90 -0.70 -29.61
N VAL A 563 -28.41 -1.74 -30.25
CA VAL A 563 -27.90 -2.26 -31.52
C VAL A 563 -29.03 -2.23 -32.56
N PRO A 564 -29.09 -1.19 -33.42
CA PRO A 564 -30.07 -1.10 -34.49
C PRO A 564 -29.90 -2.23 -35.50
N ARG A 565 -30.99 -2.92 -35.87
CA ARG A 565 -30.98 -3.90 -36.97
C ARG A 565 -30.91 -3.23 -38.34
N ASP A 566 -31.32 -1.97 -38.42
CA ASP A 566 -31.40 -1.19 -39.65
C ASP A 566 -31.01 0.26 -39.40
N ASN A 567 -30.67 0.97 -40.49
CA ASN A 567 -30.20 2.36 -40.44
C ASN A 567 -31.23 3.36 -39.86
N SER A 568 -32.51 2.98 -39.82
CA SER A 568 -33.59 3.81 -39.28
C SER A 568 -33.55 4.01 -37.74
N ARG A 569 -32.75 3.20 -37.01
CA ARG A 569 -32.59 3.25 -35.54
C ARG A 569 -33.90 3.29 -34.74
N THR A 570 -35.00 2.78 -35.29
CA THR A 570 -36.30 2.76 -34.60
C THR A 570 -36.31 1.71 -33.49
N ALA A 571 -36.86 2.05 -32.31
CA ALA A 571 -36.82 1.19 -31.12
C ALA A 571 -37.38 -0.23 -31.34
N ASN A 572 -38.40 -0.38 -32.19
CA ASN A 572 -38.98 -1.68 -32.55
C ASN A 572 -38.05 -2.59 -33.39
N ARG A 573 -37.02 -2.02 -34.03
CA ARG A 573 -36.00 -2.73 -34.82
C ARG A 573 -34.62 -2.62 -34.16
N THR A 574 -34.55 -2.23 -32.89
CA THR A 574 -33.31 -2.14 -32.11
C THR A 574 -33.26 -3.27 -31.09
N MET A 575 -32.11 -3.94 -30.99
CA MET A 575 -31.85 -4.89 -29.90
C MET A 575 -31.22 -4.14 -28.72
N PHE A 576 -31.59 -4.52 -27.51
CA PHE A 576 -31.06 -3.92 -26.28
C PHE A 576 -30.29 -4.98 -25.50
N PHE A 577 -29.05 -4.67 -25.14
CA PHE A 577 -28.18 -5.54 -24.38
C PHE A 577 -27.76 -4.87 -23.07
N TRP A 578 -28.01 -5.55 -21.96
CA TRP A 578 -27.47 -5.17 -20.66
C TRP A 578 -26.00 -5.51 -20.58
N PHE A 579 -25.18 -4.63 -20.02
CA PHE A 579 -23.77 -4.88 -19.79
C PHE A 579 -23.26 -4.20 -18.53
N PHE A 580 -22.24 -4.82 -17.94
CA PHE A 580 -21.52 -4.30 -16.78
C PHE A 580 -20.14 -3.82 -17.23
N ASP A 581 -19.84 -2.54 -17.05
CA ASP A 581 -18.54 -1.94 -17.35
C ASP A 581 -17.80 -1.70 -16.04
N ALA A 582 -16.82 -2.56 -15.75
CA ALA A 582 -16.07 -2.50 -14.49
C ALA A 582 -15.34 -1.17 -14.31
N THR A 583 -14.65 -0.68 -15.35
CA THR A 583 -13.87 0.57 -15.25
C THR A 583 -14.77 1.77 -15.01
N ARG A 584 -15.94 1.83 -15.66
CA ARG A 584 -16.89 2.92 -15.41
C ARG A 584 -17.47 2.85 -14.00
N VAL A 585 -17.85 1.65 -13.54
CA VAL A 585 -18.39 1.45 -12.19
C VAL A 585 -17.36 1.81 -11.12
N ASP A 586 -16.11 1.39 -11.28
CA ASP A 586 -15.02 1.74 -10.37
C ASP A 586 -14.83 3.26 -10.27
N ASN A 587 -14.82 3.96 -11.41
CA ASN A 587 -14.69 5.43 -11.44
C ASN A 587 -15.89 6.14 -10.80
N GLN A 588 -17.11 5.68 -11.05
CA GLN A 588 -18.31 6.23 -10.45
C GLN A 588 -18.32 6.01 -8.93
N LEU A 589 -17.98 4.80 -8.48
CA LEU A 589 -17.92 4.45 -7.07
C LEU A 589 -16.87 5.30 -6.35
N MET A 590 -15.68 5.50 -6.93
CA MET A 590 -14.67 6.40 -6.37
C MET A 590 -15.21 7.83 -6.21
N ASP A 591 -15.89 8.38 -7.22
CA ASP A 591 -16.44 9.73 -7.17
C ASP A 591 -17.54 9.88 -6.09
N ASP A 592 -18.41 8.87 -5.96
CA ASP A 592 -19.43 8.81 -4.90
C ASP A 592 -18.81 8.68 -3.50
N VAL A 593 -17.70 7.96 -3.37
CA VAL A 593 -16.94 7.87 -2.11
C VAL A 593 -16.33 9.22 -1.76
N TYR A 594 -15.65 9.91 -2.69
CA TYR A 594 -15.12 11.26 -2.45
C TYR A 594 -16.22 12.25 -2.03
N LYS A 595 -17.37 12.20 -2.70
CA LYS A 595 -18.54 13.02 -2.37
C LYS A 595 -19.07 12.72 -0.97
N THR A 596 -19.08 11.45 -0.57
CA THR A 596 -19.53 11.03 0.76
C THR A 596 -18.55 11.50 1.83
N MET A 597 -17.24 11.36 1.61
CA MET A 597 -16.20 11.89 2.48
C MET A 597 -16.32 13.41 2.66
N LEU A 598 -16.49 14.14 1.55
CA LEU A 598 -16.68 15.59 1.58
C LEU A 598 -17.92 15.98 2.40
N ARG A 599 -19.05 15.30 2.22
CA ARG A 599 -20.26 15.55 3.01
C ARG A 599 -20.06 15.28 4.49
N CYS A 600 -19.30 14.25 4.87
CA CYS A 600 -18.96 13.99 6.28
C CYS A 600 -18.17 15.16 6.88
N LEU A 601 -17.16 15.68 6.17
CA LEU A 601 -16.35 16.80 6.64
C LEU A 601 -17.12 18.12 6.68
N GLN A 602 -17.94 18.41 5.66
CA GLN A 602 -18.83 19.57 5.66
C GLN A 602 -19.84 19.51 6.80
N THR A 603 -20.37 18.32 7.09
CA THR A 603 -21.26 18.11 8.24
C THR A 603 -20.51 18.40 9.54
N LEU A 604 -19.27 17.94 9.67
CA LEU A 604 -18.44 18.23 10.85
C LEU A 604 -18.24 19.74 11.05
N ASP A 605 -17.99 20.49 9.98
CA ASP A 605 -17.82 21.95 10.05
C ASP A 605 -19.10 22.68 10.48
N VAL A 606 -20.27 22.24 10.00
CA VAL A 606 -21.56 22.76 10.45
C VAL A 606 -21.74 22.52 11.96
N GLN A 607 -21.36 21.34 12.46
CA GLN A 607 -21.46 21.02 13.89
C GLN A 607 -20.45 21.81 14.73
N ARG A 608 -19.21 21.97 14.25
CA ARG A 608 -18.20 22.85 14.88
C ARG A 608 -18.69 24.29 14.97
N HIS A 609 -19.35 24.79 13.93
CA HIS A 609 -19.93 26.13 13.93
C HIS A 609 -21.08 26.27 14.92
N ARG A 610 -21.97 25.27 14.98
CA ARG A 610 -23.10 25.24 15.91
C ARG A 610 -22.65 25.28 17.38
N GLU A 611 -21.62 24.52 17.72
CA GLU A 611 -21.08 24.43 19.08
C GLU A 611 -19.84 25.32 19.32
N ARG A 612 -19.61 26.32 18.46
CA ARG A 612 -18.41 27.19 18.50
C ARG A 612 -18.15 27.82 19.86
N ASN A 613 -19.19 28.25 20.57
CA ASN A 613 -19.06 28.87 21.88
C ASN A 613 -18.46 27.90 22.91
N ILE A 614 -18.93 26.64 22.90
CA ILE A 614 -18.43 25.58 23.78
C ILE A 614 -16.99 25.22 23.41
N LEU A 615 -16.71 25.05 22.11
CA LEU A 615 -15.37 24.72 21.64
C LEU A 615 -14.35 25.82 21.98
N SER A 616 -14.72 27.09 21.78
CA SER A 616 -13.86 28.21 22.15
C SER A 616 -13.59 28.32 23.65
N PHE A 617 -14.51 27.81 24.48
CA PHE A 617 -14.34 27.73 25.92
C PHE A 617 -13.35 26.62 26.31
N VAL A 618 -13.48 25.44 25.68
CA VAL A 618 -12.61 24.29 25.92
C VAL A 618 -11.18 24.52 25.41
N ASP A 619 -11.01 25.24 24.31
CA ASP A 619 -9.69 25.56 23.74
C ASP A 619 -8.82 26.45 24.64
N ARG A 620 -9.39 27.04 25.70
CA ARG A 620 -8.64 27.85 26.65
C ARG A 620 -7.66 26.98 27.45
N LYS A 621 -6.43 27.47 27.62
CA LYS A 621 -5.34 26.73 28.29
C LYS A 621 -5.64 26.33 29.73
N ASP A 622 -6.50 27.08 30.42
CA ASP A 622 -6.95 26.83 31.79
C ASP A 622 -8.06 25.77 31.89
N VAL A 623 -8.74 25.48 30.79
CA VAL A 623 -9.85 24.52 30.70
C VAL A 623 -9.41 23.19 30.08
N LYS A 624 -8.51 23.24 29.11
CA LYS A 624 -8.01 22.06 28.38
C LYS A 624 -7.44 20.99 29.33
N GLY A 625 -7.97 19.78 29.25
CA GLY A 625 -7.64 18.64 30.11
C GLY A 625 -8.37 18.61 31.46
N LYS A 626 -9.22 19.59 31.76
CA LYS A 626 -10.07 19.68 32.96
C LYS A 626 -11.52 20.00 32.61
N GLU A 627 -11.96 19.58 31.43
CA GLU A 627 -13.25 19.95 30.86
C GLU A 627 -14.42 19.50 31.77
N GLU A 628 -14.33 18.30 32.35
CA GLU A 628 -15.35 17.74 33.24
C GLU A 628 -15.47 18.50 34.56
N GLU A 629 -14.36 19.02 35.09
CA GLU A 629 -14.33 19.73 36.37
C GLU A 629 -14.78 21.19 36.24
N VAL A 630 -14.47 21.81 35.10
CA VAL A 630 -14.65 23.27 34.89
C VAL A 630 -16.01 23.60 34.26
N MET A 631 -16.59 22.67 33.48
CA MET A 631 -17.84 22.91 32.77
C MET A 631 -19.06 22.48 33.59
N THR A 632 -20.18 23.19 33.40
CA THR A 632 -21.48 22.71 33.90
C THR A 632 -21.86 21.41 33.19
N ALA A 633 -22.54 20.50 33.89
CA ALA A 633 -22.97 19.20 33.35
C ALA A 633 -23.71 19.30 31.99
N GLU A 634 -24.55 20.32 31.77
CA GLU A 634 -25.24 20.49 30.48
C GLU A 634 -24.26 20.77 29.33
N HIS A 635 -23.35 21.73 29.51
CA HIS A 635 -22.34 22.05 28.50
C HIS A 635 -21.35 20.91 28.29
N TYR A 636 -20.97 20.20 29.36
CA TYR A 636 -20.11 19.01 29.27
C TYR A 636 -20.78 17.89 28.46
N ASN A 637 -22.07 17.62 28.71
CA ASN A 637 -22.83 16.63 27.95
C ASN A 637 -22.92 17.00 26.46
N LYS A 638 -23.15 18.27 26.12
CA LYS A 638 -23.12 18.74 24.72
C LYS A 638 -21.74 18.58 24.08
N TYR A 639 -20.67 18.90 24.82
CA TYR A 639 -19.30 18.71 24.36
C TYR A 639 -18.97 17.23 24.13
N SER A 640 -19.34 16.35 25.05
CA SER A 640 -19.16 14.90 24.91
C SER A 640 -19.92 14.34 23.70
N GLN A 641 -21.19 14.74 23.50
CA GLN A 641 -21.96 14.36 22.32
C GLN A 641 -21.31 14.85 21.01
N PHE A 642 -20.74 16.06 21.02
CA PHE A 642 -20.01 16.59 19.89
C PHE A 642 -18.73 15.77 19.61
N LEU A 643 -17.94 15.41 20.63
CA LEU A 643 -16.75 14.57 20.46
C LEU A 643 -17.09 13.19 19.90
N ASP A 644 -18.17 12.57 20.38
CA ASP A 644 -18.68 11.29 19.85
C ASP A 644 -19.08 11.42 18.38
N LEU A 645 -19.76 12.50 18.01
CA LEU A 645 -20.16 12.77 16.63
C LEU A 645 -18.93 13.01 15.75
N GLN A 646 -17.96 13.78 16.22
CA GLN A 646 -16.70 14.04 15.53
C GLN A 646 -15.93 12.74 15.29
N SER A 647 -15.80 11.89 16.32
CA SER A 647 -15.14 10.60 16.23
C SER A 647 -15.82 9.68 15.22
N LYS A 648 -17.17 9.62 15.22
CA LYS A 648 -17.94 8.86 14.24
C LYS A 648 -17.72 9.36 12.82
N LEU A 649 -17.81 10.67 12.58
CA LEU A 649 -17.65 11.25 11.24
C LEU A 649 -16.22 11.02 10.70
N LEU A 650 -15.19 11.30 11.50
CA LEU A 650 -13.80 11.07 11.11
C LEU A 650 -13.52 9.57 10.90
N GLY A 651 -14.07 8.71 11.76
CA GLY A 651 -13.99 7.25 11.60
C GLY A 651 -14.62 6.77 10.29
N GLN A 652 -15.76 7.34 9.88
CA GLN A 652 -16.35 7.02 8.57
C GLN A 652 -15.49 7.52 7.40
N VAL A 653 -14.91 8.71 7.49
CA VAL A 653 -13.97 9.21 6.46
C VAL A 653 -12.78 8.25 6.34
N MET A 654 -12.26 7.74 7.46
CA MET A 654 -11.17 6.76 7.44
C MET A 654 -11.57 5.44 6.80
N ARG A 655 -12.77 4.91 7.06
CA ARG A 655 -13.26 3.68 6.38
C ARG A 655 -13.46 3.89 4.88
N LEU A 656 -14.03 5.03 4.49
CA LEU A 656 -14.20 5.37 3.08
C LEU A 656 -12.86 5.52 2.34
N ASP A 657 -11.83 6.01 3.02
CA ASP A 657 -10.48 6.07 2.48
C ASP A 657 -9.86 4.68 2.20
N GLU A 658 -10.28 3.61 2.91
CA GLU A 658 -9.82 2.24 2.60
C GLU A 658 -10.30 1.82 1.21
N LEU A 659 -11.55 2.12 0.87
CA LEU A 659 -12.09 1.90 -0.48
C LEU A 659 -11.29 2.69 -1.53
N ILE A 660 -11.06 4.00 -1.30
CA ILE A 660 -10.26 4.80 -2.23
C ILE A 660 -8.86 4.19 -2.41
N SER A 661 -8.24 3.71 -1.35
CA SER A 661 -6.89 3.12 -1.43
C SER A 661 -6.88 1.87 -2.31
N VAL A 662 -7.89 1.01 -2.22
CA VAL A 662 -8.05 -0.20 -3.07
C VAL A 662 -8.35 0.16 -4.53
N PHE A 663 -9.26 1.10 -4.79
CA PHE A 663 -9.64 1.44 -6.17
C PHE A 663 -8.60 2.28 -6.89
N LYS A 664 -8.00 3.24 -6.19
CA LYS A 664 -7.09 4.21 -6.77
C LYS A 664 -5.64 3.77 -6.58
N ASP A 665 -5.16 3.54 -5.37
CA ASP A 665 -3.72 3.56 -5.06
C ASP A 665 -2.99 2.23 -5.18
N TYR A 666 -3.67 1.12 -4.88
CA TYR A 666 -3.07 -0.20 -4.75
C TYR A 666 -2.93 -0.99 -6.05
#